data_AF-A0A1V2ZAL5-F1
#
_entry.id   AF-A0A1V2ZAL5-F1
#
_cell.length_a   1.000
_cell.length_b   1.000
_cell.length_c   1.000
_cell.angle_alpha   90.00
_cell.angle_beta   90.00
_cell.angle_gamma   90.00
#
_symmetry.space_group_name_H-M   'P 1'
#
loop_
_entity.id
_entity.type
_entity.pdbx_description
1 polymer ?
#
loop_
_entity_poly.entity_id
_entity_poly.type
_entity_poly.pdbx_seq_one_letter_code
_entity_poly.pdbx_strand_id
1 'polypeptide(L)'
;MGRRAGGAPRAAAARRAPGRRRLRARLGASIAKLREGGDRLNLNLLGEAVLGEREALRRLEGTRRLLERDDVDYVSIKVSSIASQLSMWAFEDAVERVVERLTPLYEAAAMSPTPTFINLDMEEYRDLDLTVAVFQRLLDHPNLLELEAGIVLQAYLPDALGVLQRLTSWAAARRARGGAPIKVRVVKGANLPMERVDAAVHDWPLATVGSKTEADTNYKRVLDWALDPERTDAVRIGVAGHNLFDVAFAWLLANDRGVVDAVDFEMLLGMATGQARAIREDVGRLLLYTPVVHPGEFDVAISYLIRRLEENSSPENFLSAVFELEDETVFQRELERFRLSLEALDDRVPTPNRTQDRLREWSSGSGLRLVQEHAGAGEHALDPAAAGLTQAVLGLSRGSGASAATAGFRNEPDTDPSLPGNRRWARLITDRIAASTIGTATADTARITSPEALQELLRAVGRRAERWGERLGYDRAAILDRAGLAIAANRDRLLEVMASETGKTLAEGDPEVSEAIDFAHYYATRARELDAITGATFVPARITVVAPPWNFPVAIPAGSVLAALAAGSGVVLKPAPQARRSAAVLVEALWDAGVPQDLLALVDLDEESLGRALVTDPLVDRVILTGSYDTAKLFRSWRPDLPLVAETSGKNAIVVTPHADYDLAVADIVKSAFGHAGQKCSAASLVILVGSVARSKRFRAQLVDAVTSLRVGYPDDPATAMGPLIEAPTGKLAHALTSLGGGESWLVEPRRLDGTGRLWSPGVREGVGENSYFHLTEFFGPVLGIMHAMTLEDAIRMQNATDYGLTAGLHSLHADELALWLDSVEAGNLYVNRGITGAIVRRQPFGGWKRSSVGGGSKAGGPNHLIGLGSWKPSPARPSSTLHLRGLDDRARQFIEAAQSSLQYEQFDLLRRSALSDQLAWSTEFGVVTDISEVGVERNLFRYLRVPIALRLADGGDLGELLRVVAAGLLTRSRMDISTSIPLPPRVLEMLGGDELAEMAGLVPKVVVESDAQWLARAAAGRITASRIRIVGDIVSDRVDAFASPQGRTGPSLGPGIEAVIDARNATRSFTDVVTGLTRGSTGKPIPLQRADGSRIPLASALAEALGGAPDVAIFANPVTPSGRVELLPFLREQSISITNHRFGNPIALSDDVI
;
A
#
# COMPACT_ATOMS: atom_id res chain seq x y z
N MET A 1 45.47 70.82 -8.87
CA MET A 1 46.56 70.73 -7.85
C MET A 1 46.15 69.64 -6.87
N GLY A 2 46.84 68.55 -6.54
CA GLY A 2 48.17 68.02 -6.83
C GLY A 2 48.58 67.09 -5.66
N ARG A 3 48.82 65.80 -5.95
CA ARG A 3 49.53 64.74 -5.17
C ARG A 3 48.89 64.10 -3.92
N ARG A 4 48.67 62.77 -3.97
CA ARG A 4 49.62 61.71 -3.52
C ARG A 4 49.16 60.31 -3.99
N ALA A 5 50.12 59.39 -4.08
CA ALA A 5 50.14 58.19 -4.91
C ALA A 5 49.96 56.87 -4.14
N GLY A 6 49.44 55.85 -4.85
CA GLY A 6 50.05 54.51 -4.98
C GLY A 6 49.88 53.47 -3.85
N GLY A 7 49.18 52.37 -4.16
CA GLY A 7 49.34 51.08 -3.47
C GLY A 7 48.12 50.16 -3.54
N ALA A 8 48.03 49.32 -4.58
CA ALA A 8 47.07 48.20 -4.64
C ALA A 8 47.75 46.90 -4.17
N PRO A 9 47.15 46.09 -3.27
CA PRO A 9 47.71 44.81 -2.88
C PRO A 9 47.15 43.67 -3.76
N ARG A 10 48.01 43.13 -4.63
CA ARG A 10 47.93 41.72 -5.08
C ARG A 10 48.28 40.84 -3.88
N ALA A 11 47.33 40.03 -3.38
CA ALA A 11 47.55 38.68 -2.81
C ALA A 11 46.30 38.18 -2.06
N ALA A 12 45.40 37.45 -2.74
CA ALA A 12 44.39 36.62 -2.06
C ALA A 12 43.88 35.43 -2.90
N ALA A 13 44.63 34.94 -3.90
CA ALA A 13 44.19 33.84 -4.77
C ALA A 13 45.01 32.53 -4.65
N ALA A 14 45.95 32.42 -3.70
CA ALA A 14 46.93 31.32 -3.69
C ALA A 14 46.79 30.27 -2.56
N ARG A 15 45.74 30.30 -1.71
CA ARG A 15 45.69 29.43 -0.50
C ARG A 15 44.67 28.27 -0.49
N ARG A 16 43.96 27.96 -1.59
CA ARG A 16 43.08 26.77 -1.71
C ARG A 16 43.62 25.61 -2.58
N ALA A 17 44.83 25.73 -3.12
CA ALA A 17 45.40 24.78 -4.10
C ALA A 17 46.04 23.45 -3.60
N PRO A 18 46.57 23.30 -2.36
CA PRO A 18 47.43 22.15 -2.05
C PRO A 18 46.69 20.80 -1.92
N GLY A 19 45.43 20.80 -1.49
CA GLY A 19 44.63 19.57 -1.35
C GLY A 19 44.23 18.94 -2.69
N ARG A 20 43.78 19.76 -3.66
CA ARG A 20 43.37 19.29 -5.00
C ARG A 20 44.54 18.75 -5.83
N ARG A 21 45.73 19.36 -5.72
CA ARG A 21 46.96 18.86 -6.38
C ARG A 21 47.40 17.50 -5.84
N ARG A 22 47.38 17.30 -4.50
CA ARG A 22 47.74 16.01 -3.88
C ARG A 22 46.77 14.88 -4.26
N LEU A 23 45.48 15.17 -4.36
CA LEU A 23 44.47 14.20 -4.78
C LEU A 23 44.58 13.82 -6.27
N ARG A 24 44.79 14.80 -7.17
CA ARG A 24 45.09 14.52 -8.59
C ARG A 24 46.34 13.67 -8.77
N ALA A 25 47.39 13.93 -7.97
CA ALA A 25 48.64 13.16 -8.01
C ALA A 25 48.47 11.71 -7.54
N ARG A 26 47.60 11.44 -6.54
CA ARG A 26 47.31 10.07 -6.07
C ARG A 26 46.56 9.23 -7.12
N LEU A 27 45.51 9.77 -7.74
CA LEU A 27 44.79 9.04 -8.79
C LEU A 27 45.68 8.76 -10.00
N GLY A 28 46.48 9.75 -10.44
CA GLY A 28 47.43 9.57 -11.55
C GLY A 28 48.50 8.50 -11.25
N ALA A 29 49.03 8.47 -10.02
CA ALA A 29 49.97 7.42 -9.61
C ALA A 29 49.33 6.02 -9.59
N SER A 30 48.08 5.90 -9.13
CA SER A 30 47.34 4.64 -9.17
C SER A 30 47.05 4.19 -10.60
N ILE A 31 46.62 5.09 -11.48
CA ILE A 31 46.40 4.81 -12.90
C ILE A 31 47.70 4.33 -13.55
N ALA A 32 48.80 5.06 -13.36
CA ALA A 32 50.10 4.69 -13.92
C ALA A 32 50.53 3.29 -13.46
N LYS A 33 50.43 3.01 -12.16
CA LYS A 33 50.76 1.70 -11.58
C LYS A 33 49.90 0.58 -12.17
N LEU A 34 48.59 0.79 -12.31
CA LEU A 34 47.68 -0.21 -12.86
C LEU A 34 47.93 -0.47 -14.35
N ARG A 35 48.49 0.51 -15.07
CA ARG A 35 48.86 0.40 -16.49
C ARG A 35 50.25 -0.17 -16.74
N GLU A 36 51.09 -0.36 -15.72
CA GLU A 36 52.45 -0.91 -15.86
C GLU A 36 52.46 -2.27 -16.60
N GLY A 37 51.38 -3.06 -16.47
CA GLY A 37 51.21 -4.34 -17.16
C GLY A 37 50.63 -4.27 -18.57
N GLY A 38 50.43 -3.08 -19.15
CA GLY A 38 49.84 -2.89 -20.49
C GLY A 38 48.30 -2.90 -20.54
N ASP A 39 47.64 -3.04 -19.39
CA ASP A 39 46.18 -3.04 -19.29
C ASP A 39 45.58 -1.65 -19.53
N ARG A 40 44.35 -1.62 -20.04
CA ARG A 40 43.51 -0.42 -20.13
C ARG A 40 42.58 -0.35 -18.92
N LEU A 41 42.14 0.85 -18.55
CA LEU A 41 41.28 1.05 -17.37
C LEU A 41 39.96 1.67 -17.77
N ASN A 42 38.87 0.97 -17.50
CA ASN A 42 37.53 1.51 -17.59
C ASN A 42 37.18 2.21 -16.28
N LEU A 43 37.22 3.54 -16.25
CA LEU A 43 36.90 4.31 -15.05
C LEU A 43 35.38 4.50 -14.91
N ASN A 44 34.82 4.10 -13.77
CA ASN A 44 33.43 4.38 -13.42
C ASN A 44 33.34 5.25 -12.17
N LEU A 45 32.66 6.41 -12.27
CA LEU A 45 32.49 7.35 -11.17
C LEU A 45 31.32 6.97 -10.26
N LEU A 46 31.66 6.46 -9.07
CA LEU A 46 30.73 6.21 -7.97
C LEU A 46 30.39 7.49 -7.19
N GLY A 47 29.34 7.41 -6.39
CA GLY A 47 28.82 8.45 -5.51
C GLY A 47 27.32 8.20 -5.23
N GLU A 48 26.67 9.15 -4.56
CA GLU A 48 25.27 9.09 -4.08
C GLU A 48 24.23 8.64 -5.13
N ALA A 49 23.10 8.10 -4.66
CA ALA A 49 21.97 7.78 -5.52
C ALA A 49 21.45 9.04 -6.23
N VAL A 50 21.14 8.91 -7.53
CA VAL A 50 20.65 10.03 -8.34
C VAL A 50 19.12 10.15 -8.18
N LEU A 51 18.71 10.77 -7.06
CA LEU A 51 17.30 11.06 -6.76
C LEU A 51 16.84 12.41 -7.32
N GLY A 52 17.78 13.30 -7.65
CA GLY A 52 17.53 14.65 -8.15
C GLY A 52 18.57 15.12 -9.16
N GLU A 53 18.28 16.29 -9.74
CA GLU A 53 18.99 16.88 -10.86
C GLU A 53 20.36 17.41 -10.50
N ARG A 54 20.55 17.91 -9.28
CA ARG A 54 21.85 18.44 -8.86
C ARG A 54 22.87 17.32 -8.79
N GLU A 55 22.51 16.15 -8.27
CA GLU A 55 23.40 15.00 -8.25
C GLU A 55 23.63 14.43 -9.66
N ALA A 56 22.59 14.37 -10.50
CA ALA A 56 22.73 13.96 -11.90
C ALA A 56 23.73 14.83 -12.67
N LEU A 57 23.62 16.16 -12.55
CA LEU A 57 24.53 17.13 -13.16
C LEU A 57 25.94 17.07 -12.56
N ARG A 58 26.04 16.80 -11.24
CA ARG A 58 27.34 16.59 -10.58
C ARG A 58 28.05 15.36 -11.14
N ARG A 59 27.32 14.28 -11.42
CA ARG A 59 27.86 13.06 -12.04
C ARG A 59 28.31 13.27 -13.46
N LEU A 60 27.52 13.96 -14.26
CA LEU A 60 27.88 14.34 -15.62
C LEU A 60 29.19 15.16 -15.63
N GLU A 61 29.25 16.21 -14.81
CA GLU A 61 30.43 17.08 -14.70
C GLU A 61 31.65 16.34 -14.10
N GLY A 62 31.43 15.44 -13.13
CA GLY A 62 32.46 14.58 -12.58
C GLY A 62 33.09 13.67 -13.65
N THR A 63 32.25 13.07 -14.50
CA THR A 63 32.70 12.22 -15.60
C THR A 63 33.40 13.03 -16.68
N ARG A 64 32.89 14.22 -17.04
CA ARG A 64 33.56 15.16 -17.94
C ARG A 64 34.98 15.49 -17.49
N ARG A 65 35.18 15.76 -16.19
CA ARG A 65 36.52 16.00 -15.61
C ARG A 65 37.44 14.79 -15.60
N LEU A 66 36.90 13.57 -15.61
CA LEU A 66 37.71 12.36 -15.79
C LEU A 66 38.15 12.25 -17.25
N LEU A 67 37.23 12.51 -18.17
CA LEU A 67 37.46 12.46 -19.62
C LEU A 67 38.48 13.50 -20.11
N GLU A 68 38.52 14.69 -19.50
CA GLU A 68 39.52 15.74 -19.79
C GLU A 68 40.96 15.40 -19.36
N ARG A 69 41.21 14.24 -18.74
CA ARG A 69 42.55 13.86 -18.29
C ARG A 69 43.27 13.09 -19.39
N ASP A 70 44.49 13.51 -19.70
CA ASP A 70 45.36 12.84 -20.69
C ASP A 70 45.70 11.38 -20.32
N ASP A 71 45.58 11.00 -19.04
CA ASP A 71 45.83 9.64 -18.56
C ASP A 71 44.56 8.76 -18.48
N VAL A 72 43.44 9.21 -19.06
CA VAL A 72 42.16 8.48 -19.11
C VAL A 72 41.73 8.33 -20.56
N ASP A 73 41.50 7.08 -20.99
CA ASP A 73 41.11 6.74 -22.36
C ASP A 73 39.77 5.98 -22.43
N TYR A 74 39.16 5.66 -21.28
CA TYR A 74 37.92 4.91 -21.19
C TYR A 74 37.13 5.30 -19.93
N VAL A 75 35.85 5.67 -20.11
CA VAL A 75 34.89 5.91 -19.02
C VAL A 75 33.59 5.15 -19.24
N SER A 76 32.94 4.70 -18.16
CA SER A 76 31.57 4.19 -18.20
C SER A 76 30.62 5.08 -17.43
N ILE A 77 29.39 5.21 -17.95
CA ILE A 77 28.34 6.04 -17.36
C ILE A 77 26.96 5.44 -17.62
N LYS A 78 26.00 5.66 -16.73
CA LYS A 78 24.63 5.15 -16.89
C LYS A 78 23.70 6.26 -17.31
N VAL A 79 22.69 5.94 -18.12
CA VAL A 79 21.63 6.90 -18.47
C VAL A 79 20.91 7.43 -17.23
N SER A 80 20.56 6.54 -16.30
CA SER A 80 19.92 6.88 -15.02
C SER A 80 20.80 7.73 -14.09
N SER A 81 22.11 7.84 -14.36
CA SER A 81 23.00 8.72 -13.58
C SER A 81 23.07 10.16 -14.10
N ILE A 82 22.49 10.44 -15.29
CA ILE A 82 22.62 11.72 -15.99
C ILE A 82 21.33 12.54 -16.00
N ALA A 83 20.19 11.88 -15.81
CA ALA A 83 18.93 12.53 -15.57
C ALA A 83 18.20 11.78 -14.45
N SER A 84 17.66 12.53 -13.49
CA SER A 84 16.84 11.95 -12.43
C SER A 84 15.38 11.84 -12.88
N GLN A 85 14.65 10.93 -12.22
CA GLN A 85 13.19 10.81 -12.33
C GLN A 85 12.68 10.65 -13.77
N LEU A 86 13.37 9.81 -14.56
CA LEU A 86 12.96 9.50 -15.93
C LEU A 86 11.66 8.69 -15.95
N SER A 87 10.64 9.20 -16.64
CA SER A 87 9.35 8.54 -16.80
C SER A 87 9.34 7.70 -18.09
N MET A 88 9.07 6.40 -17.98
CA MET A 88 8.91 5.53 -19.15
C MET A 88 7.60 5.81 -19.91
N TRP A 89 6.63 6.45 -19.27
CA TRP A 89 5.44 6.97 -19.95
C TRP A 89 5.79 8.08 -20.96
N ALA A 90 6.87 8.83 -20.69
CA ALA A 90 7.40 9.88 -21.55
C ALA A 90 8.70 9.46 -22.25
N PHE A 91 8.69 8.27 -22.84
CA PHE A 91 9.90 7.66 -23.38
C PHE A 91 10.69 8.55 -24.36
N GLU A 92 10.02 9.23 -25.31
CA GLU A 92 10.74 10.11 -26.26
C GLU A 92 11.38 11.30 -25.55
N ASP A 93 10.64 12.01 -24.68
CA ASP A 93 11.17 13.11 -23.87
C ASP A 93 12.36 12.66 -23.01
N ALA A 94 12.28 11.46 -22.42
CA ALA A 94 13.36 10.88 -21.64
C ALA A 94 14.60 10.64 -22.51
N VAL A 95 14.44 10.08 -23.70
CA VAL A 95 15.54 9.90 -24.68
C VAL A 95 16.13 11.26 -25.06
N GLU A 96 15.30 12.22 -25.49
CA GLU A 96 15.76 13.54 -25.95
C GLU A 96 16.52 14.31 -24.87
N ARG A 97 16.00 14.32 -23.65
CA ARG A 97 16.64 14.96 -22.49
C ARG A 97 18.00 14.35 -22.16
N VAL A 98 18.13 13.03 -22.24
CA VAL A 98 19.40 12.35 -21.97
C VAL A 98 20.39 12.59 -23.12
N VAL A 99 19.93 12.53 -24.36
CA VAL A 99 20.73 12.84 -25.55
C VAL A 99 21.29 14.26 -25.45
N GLU A 100 20.45 15.26 -25.17
CA GLU A 100 20.87 16.66 -25.01
C GLU A 100 22.00 16.83 -23.98
N ARG A 101 21.91 16.12 -22.85
CA ARG A 101 22.92 16.18 -21.77
C ARG A 101 24.21 15.46 -22.09
N LEU A 102 24.12 14.35 -22.81
CA LEU A 102 25.29 13.54 -23.14
C LEU A 102 26.04 14.08 -24.37
N THR A 103 25.37 14.78 -25.30
CA THR A 103 26.01 15.31 -26.52
C THR A 103 27.30 16.09 -26.23
N PRO A 104 27.36 17.06 -25.28
CA PRO A 104 28.61 17.78 -25.01
C PRO A 104 29.75 16.88 -24.50
N LEU A 105 29.43 15.82 -23.76
CA LEU A 105 30.42 14.86 -23.27
C LEU A 105 30.98 14.02 -24.42
N TYR A 106 30.12 13.59 -25.34
CA TYR A 106 30.53 12.82 -26.53
C TYR A 106 31.29 13.67 -27.55
N GLU A 107 30.91 14.93 -27.76
CA GLU A 107 31.66 15.87 -28.59
C GLU A 107 33.05 16.15 -28.01
N ALA A 108 33.17 16.31 -26.69
CA ALA A 108 34.47 16.44 -26.03
C ALA A 108 35.34 15.19 -26.21
N ALA A 109 34.73 13.99 -26.23
CA ALA A 109 35.44 12.74 -26.49
C ALA A 109 35.95 12.66 -27.94
N ALA A 110 35.12 13.06 -28.90
CA ALA A 110 35.47 13.08 -30.32
C ALA A 110 36.55 14.12 -30.67
N MET A 111 36.54 15.28 -30.01
CA MET A 111 37.54 16.34 -30.21
C MET A 111 38.84 16.12 -29.45
N SER A 112 38.91 15.12 -28.56
CA SER A 112 40.11 14.85 -27.77
C SER A 112 41.30 14.45 -28.67
N PRO A 113 42.52 14.97 -28.42
CA PRO A 113 43.72 14.59 -29.18
C PRO A 113 43.97 13.07 -29.20
N THR A 114 43.58 12.39 -28.13
CA THR A 114 43.42 10.94 -28.07
C THR A 114 41.92 10.66 -27.84
N PRO A 115 41.18 10.17 -28.84
CA PRO A 115 39.76 9.89 -28.70
C PRO A 115 39.50 9.03 -27.46
N THR A 116 38.67 9.54 -26.56
CA THR A 116 38.33 8.84 -25.32
C THR A 116 37.09 7.99 -25.55
N PHE A 117 37.11 6.77 -25.03
CA PHE A 117 36.01 5.83 -25.20
C PHE A 117 34.96 6.05 -24.11
N ILE A 118 33.70 6.25 -24.51
CA ILE A 118 32.55 6.33 -23.58
C ILE A 118 31.72 5.06 -23.74
N ASN A 119 31.43 4.40 -22.61
CA ASN A 119 30.53 3.26 -22.56
C ASN A 119 29.24 3.60 -21.79
N LEU A 120 28.08 3.29 -22.35
CA LEU A 120 26.80 3.34 -21.64
C LEU A 120 26.54 2.03 -20.91
N ASP A 121 26.53 2.11 -19.57
CA ASP A 121 26.19 1.00 -18.68
C ASP A 121 24.67 0.88 -18.51
N MET A 122 24.19 -0.35 -18.25
CA MET A 122 22.79 -0.68 -17.97
C MET A 122 22.68 -1.49 -16.68
N GLU A 123 21.59 -1.27 -15.92
CA GLU A 123 21.31 -2.01 -14.69
C GLU A 123 19.96 -2.74 -14.76
N GLU A 124 18.87 -2.02 -14.98
CA GLU A 124 17.49 -2.55 -14.90
C GLU A 124 16.89 -2.84 -16.28
N TYR A 125 15.91 -3.75 -16.35
CA TYR A 125 15.23 -4.06 -17.62
C TYR A 125 14.59 -2.84 -18.27
N ARG A 126 14.01 -1.93 -17.47
CA ARG A 126 13.43 -0.67 -17.96
C ARG A 126 14.42 0.24 -18.69
N ASP A 127 15.72 0.11 -18.40
CA ASP A 127 16.77 0.93 -19.02
C ASP A 127 17.18 0.40 -20.41
N LEU A 128 16.82 -0.84 -20.77
CA LEU A 128 17.28 -1.50 -22.00
C LEU A 128 16.95 -0.68 -23.25
N ASP A 129 15.66 -0.50 -23.51
CA ASP A 129 15.18 0.23 -24.69
C ASP A 129 15.59 1.71 -24.64
N LEU A 130 15.58 2.31 -23.46
CA LEU A 130 15.99 3.71 -23.25
C LEU A 130 17.45 3.92 -23.64
N THR A 131 18.35 3.07 -23.13
CA THR A 131 19.79 3.18 -23.37
C THR A 131 20.13 2.91 -24.82
N VAL A 132 19.48 1.93 -25.45
CA VAL A 132 19.63 1.66 -26.88
C VAL A 132 19.20 2.86 -27.72
N ALA A 133 18.03 3.45 -27.44
CA ALA A 133 17.53 4.61 -28.18
C ALA A 133 18.43 5.85 -28.01
N VAL A 134 18.89 6.12 -26.78
CA VAL A 134 19.84 7.20 -26.48
C VAL A 134 21.16 6.99 -27.24
N PHE A 135 21.71 5.78 -27.20
CA PHE A 135 22.98 5.45 -27.84
C PHE A 135 22.92 5.66 -29.36
N GLN A 136 21.87 5.14 -30.01
CA GLN A 136 21.69 5.28 -31.45
C GLN A 136 21.53 6.76 -31.85
N ARG A 137 20.67 7.51 -31.14
CA ARG A 137 20.40 8.92 -31.47
C ARG A 137 21.60 9.83 -31.23
N LEU A 138 22.43 9.55 -30.23
CA LEU A 138 23.72 10.24 -30.03
C LEU A 138 24.66 10.00 -31.21
N LEU A 139 24.90 8.74 -31.57
CA LEU A 139 25.90 8.38 -32.59
C LEU A 139 25.45 8.59 -34.04
N ASP A 140 24.16 8.86 -34.27
CA ASP A 140 23.63 9.36 -35.54
C ASP A 140 23.86 10.87 -35.73
N HIS A 141 24.33 11.59 -34.71
CA HIS A 141 24.71 13.00 -34.86
C HIS A 141 25.91 13.13 -35.82
N PRO A 142 25.88 14.04 -36.82
CA PRO A 142 26.93 14.14 -37.82
C PRO A 142 28.35 14.33 -37.25
N ASN A 143 28.48 15.14 -36.20
CA ASN A 143 29.76 15.39 -35.52
C ASN A 143 30.33 14.16 -34.79
N LEU A 144 29.52 13.12 -34.59
CA LEU A 144 29.88 11.92 -33.86
C LEU A 144 29.96 10.69 -34.78
N LEU A 145 29.87 10.86 -36.10
CA LEU A 145 29.87 9.76 -37.07
C LEU A 145 31.16 8.92 -37.00
N GLU A 146 32.31 9.55 -36.76
CA GLU A 146 33.62 8.89 -36.65
C GLU A 146 34.00 8.49 -35.22
N LEU A 147 33.16 8.78 -34.22
CA LEU A 147 33.43 8.40 -32.83
C LEU A 147 33.10 6.92 -32.60
N GLU A 148 34.05 6.15 -32.09
CA GLU A 148 33.80 4.82 -31.54
C GLU A 148 33.33 4.94 -30.08
N ALA A 149 32.20 4.31 -29.75
CA ALA A 149 31.64 4.31 -28.40
C ALA A 149 30.98 2.96 -28.08
N GLY A 150 30.68 2.74 -26.80
CA GLY A 150 30.23 1.46 -26.28
C GLY A 150 28.87 1.48 -25.60
N ILE A 151 28.23 0.31 -25.58
CA ILE A 151 27.00 0.04 -24.84
C ILE A 151 27.11 -1.35 -24.19
N VAL A 152 26.60 -1.51 -22.96
CA VAL A 152 26.47 -2.82 -22.32
C VAL A 152 25.38 -3.65 -22.99
N LEU A 153 25.40 -4.97 -22.86
CA LEU A 153 24.25 -5.84 -23.12
C LEU A 153 24.25 -6.98 -22.10
N GLN A 154 23.12 -7.20 -21.44
CA GLN A 154 23.00 -8.17 -20.36
C GLN A 154 22.42 -9.49 -20.88
N ALA A 155 23.21 -10.55 -20.92
CA ALA A 155 22.83 -11.84 -21.51
C ALA A 155 21.81 -12.65 -20.69
N TYR A 156 21.60 -12.32 -19.41
CA TYR A 156 20.52 -12.90 -18.61
C TYR A 156 19.11 -12.49 -19.09
N LEU A 157 19.01 -11.52 -20.01
CA LEU A 157 17.77 -11.15 -20.66
C LEU A 157 17.60 -12.05 -21.88
N PRO A 158 16.47 -12.76 -22.03
CA PRO A 158 16.29 -13.70 -23.13
C PRO A 158 16.39 -12.99 -24.49
N ASP A 159 15.94 -11.74 -24.59
CA ASP A 159 15.95 -10.91 -25.80
C ASP A 159 17.30 -10.22 -26.10
N ALA A 160 18.37 -10.50 -25.32
CA ALA A 160 19.69 -9.91 -25.54
C ALA A 160 20.21 -10.12 -26.97
N LEU A 161 20.12 -11.34 -27.51
CA LEU A 161 20.53 -11.61 -28.90
C LEU A 161 19.71 -10.80 -29.91
N GLY A 162 18.39 -10.70 -29.70
CA GLY A 162 17.52 -9.90 -30.57
C GLY A 162 17.89 -8.41 -30.54
N VAL A 163 18.29 -7.88 -29.38
CA VAL A 163 18.81 -6.50 -29.26
C VAL A 163 20.14 -6.34 -29.99
N LEU A 164 21.08 -7.28 -29.82
CA LEU A 164 22.37 -7.25 -30.50
C LEU A 164 22.21 -7.26 -32.03
N GLN A 165 21.29 -8.08 -32.55
CA GLN A 165 20.98 -8.14 -33.98
C GLN A 165 20.49 -6.79 -34.52
N ARG A 166 19.63 -6.08 -33.77
CA ARG A 166 19.17 -4.73 -34.13
C ARG A 166 20.29 -3.70 -34.07
N LEU A 167 21.13 -3.74 -33.02
CA LEU A 167 22.29 -2.86 -32.89
C LEU A 167 23.30 -3.08 -34.03
N THR A 168 23.57 -4.34 -34.39
CA THR A 168 24.48 -4.70 -35.49
C THR A 168 23.95 -4.21 -36.83
N SER A 169 22.65 -4.37 -37.09
CA SER A 169 22.01 -3.88 -38.32
C SER A 169 22.12 -2.35 -38.44
N TRP A 170 21.85 -1.62 -37.34
CA TRP A 170 22.01 -0.17 -37.29
C TRP A 170 23.49 0.26 -37.44
N ALA A 171 24.42 -0.43 -36.78
CA ALA A 171 25.84 -0.16 -36.86
C ALA A 171 26.40 -0.41 -38.27
N ALA A 172 25.95 -1.46 -38.97
CA ALA A 172 26.32 -1.72 -40.35
C ALA A 172 25.85 -0.59 -41.28
N ALA A 173 24.63 -0.06 -41.07
CA ALA A 173 24.16 1.12 -41.79
C ALA A 173 25.00 2.37 -41.46
N ARG A 174 25.45 2.53 -40.21
CA ARG A 174 26.39 3.59 -39.81
C ARG A 174 27.74 3.46 -40.52
N ARG A 175 28.31 2.25 -40.58
CA ARG A 175 29.54 1.93 -41.33
C ARG A 175 29.42 2.26 -42.80
N ALA A 176 28.30 1.90 -43.42
CA ALA A 176 28.03 2.17 -44.84
C ALA A 176 28.00 3.67 -45.18
N ARG A 177 27.71 4.54 -44.20
CA ARG A 177 27.76 6.00 -44.33
C ARG A 177 29.13 6.61 -43.99
N GLY A 178 30.15 5.78 -43.77
CA GLY A 178 31.51 6.20 -43.40
C GLY A 178 31.76 6.33 -41.90
N GLY A 179 30.84 5.86 -41.05
CA GLY A 179 31.02 5.95 -39.60
C GLY A 179 31.96 4.91 -39.00
N ALA A 180 32.38 5.16 -37.76
CA ALA A 180 33.15 4.22 -36.96
C ALA A 180 32.34 2.96 -36.59
N PRO A 181 32.99 1.85 -36.18
CA PRO A 181 32.28 0.77 -35.50
C PRO A 181 31.75 1.23 -34.13
N ILE A 182 30.92 0.39 -33.52
CA ILE A 182 30.58 0.48 -32.09
C ILE A 182 31.18 -0.71 -31.35
N LYS A 183 31.13 -0.67 -30.02
CA LYS A 183 31.44 -1.83 -29.18
C LYS A 183 30.25 -2.21 -28.30
N VAL A 184 29.94 -3.50 -28.22
CA VAL A 184 28.97 -4.04 -27.28
C VAL A 184 29.69 -4.83 -26.20
N ARG A 185 29.59 -4.38 -24.94
CA ARG A 185 30.12 -5.10 -23.78
C ARG A 185 29.08 -6.09 -23.29
N VAL A 186 29.29 -7.37 -23.59
CA VAL A 186 28.40 -8.46 -23.18
C VAL A 186 28.75 -8.86 -21.75
N VAL A 187 27.80 -8.65 -20.83
CA VAL A 187 27.86 -9.09 -19.43
C VAL A 187 26.78 -10.15 -19.21
N LYS A 188 26.90 -10.99 -18.18
CA LYS A 188 25.78 -11.86 -17.78
C LYS A 188 24.60 -11.03 -17.25
N GLY A 189 24.88 -10.12 -16.32
CA GLY A 189 23.89 -9.29 -15.65
C GLY A 189 24.21 -9.19 -14.16
N ALA A 190 23.82 -8.08 -13.51
CA ALA A 190 24.18 -7.81 -12.11
C ALA A 190 22.98 -7.46 -11.22
N ASN A 191 21.76 -7.41 -11.77
CA ASN A 191 20.59 -6.91 -11.07
C ASN A 191 19.49 -7.97 -10.83
N LEU A 192 19.81 -9.26 -11.01
CA LEU A 192 18.85 -10.36 -10.90
C LEU A 192 18.01 -10.33 -9.59
N PRO A 193 18.60 -10.08 -8.40
CA PRO A 193 17.81 -10.00 -7.18
C PRO A 193 16.73 -8.91 -7.23
N MET A 194 17.05 -7.73 -7.76
CA MET A 194 16.08 -6.64 -7.90
C MET A 194 15.08 -6.88 -9.04
N GLU A 195 15.46 -7.55 -10.13
CA GLU A 195 14.51 -7.97 -11.18
C GLU A 195 13.47 -8.98 -10.64
N ARG A 196 13.86 -9.83 -9.68
CA ARG A 196 12.92 -10.71 -8.96
C ARG A 196 11.99 -9.93 -8.05
N VAL A 197 12.50 -8.90 -7.35
CA VAL A 197 11.68 -8.00 -6.55
C VAL A 197 10.66 -7.28 -7.43
N ASP A 198 11.10 -6.68 -8.54
CA ASP A 198 10.24 -5.93 -9.45
C ASP A 198 9.13 -6.82 -10.04
N ALA A 199 9.47 -8.04 -10.45
CA ALA A 199 8.53 -9.03 -10.92
C ALA A 199 7.50 -9.43 -9.84
N ALA A 200 7.95 -9.76 -8.63
CA ALA A 200 7.07 -10.21 -7.55
C ALA A 200 6.14 -9.09 -7.04
N VAL A 201 6.65 -7.86 -6.92
CA VAL A 201 5.86 -6.71 -6.45
C VAL A 201 4.74 -6.37 -7.44
N HIS A 202 5.01 -6.38 -8.75
CA HIS A 202 4.02 -6.01 -9.78
C HIS A 202 3.23 -7.20 -10.36
N ASP A 203 3.53 -8.43 -9.93
CA ASP A 203 3.05 -9.68 -10.54
C ASP A 203 3.34 -9.75 -12.06
N TRP A 204 4.50 -9.26 -12.46
CA TRP A 204 4.98 -9.34 -13.83
C TRP A 204 5.82 -10.61 -14.05
N PRO A 205 5.88 -11.14 -15.29
CA PRO A 205 6.88 -12.13 -15.63
C PRO A 205 8.30 -11.61 -15.33
N LEU A 206 9.14 -12.47 -14.77
CA LEU A 206 10.54 -12.17 -14.55
C LEU A 206 11.19 -11.79 -15.89
N ALA A 207 11.79 -10.59 -15.96
CA ALA A 207 12.40 -10.09 -17.19
C ALA A 207 13.60 -10.95 -17.65
N THR A 208 14.31 -11.53 -16.70
CA THR A 208 15.48 -12.39 -16.92
C THR A 208 15.08 -13.85 -17.10
N VAL A 209 16.00 -14.66 -17.63
CA VAL A 209 15.89 -16.12 -17.65
C VAL A 209 15.83 -16.70 -16.22
N GLY A 210 15.23 -17.88 -16.06
CA GLY A 210 14.89 -18.45 -14.76
C GLY A 210 16.08 -19.04 -14.00
N SER A 211 17.15 -19.43 -14.72
CA SER A 211 18.32 -20.08 -14.12
C SER A 211 19.66 -19.51 -14.58
N LYS A 212 20.70 -19.74 -13.77
CA LYS A 212 22.07 -19.40 -14.13
C LYS A 212 22.52 -20.13 -15.40
N THR A 213 22.20 -21.41 -15.55
CA THR A 213 22.57 -22.20 -16.74
C THR A 213 21.95 -21.62 -18.01
N GLU A 214 20.71 -21.15 -17.96
CA GLU A 214 20.08 -20.44 -19.09
C GLU A 214 20.79 -19.12 -19.40
N ALA A 215 21.20 -18.37 -18.37
CA ALA A 215 21.95 -17.13 -18.57
C ALA A 215 23.33 -17.39 -19.21
N ASP A 216 24.00 -18.47 -18.79
CA ASP A 216 25.29 -18.90 -19.36
C ASP A 216 25.13 -19.41 -20.79
N THR A 217 24.04 -20.13 -21.09
CA THR A 217 23.69 -20.57 -22.44
C THR A 217 23.42 -19.37 -23.34
N ASN A 218 22.65 -18.39 -22.86
CA ASN A 218 22.34 -17.20 -23.63
C ASN A 218 23.56 -16.29 -23.82
N TYR A 219 24.47 -16.22 -22.84
CA TYR A 219 25.76 -15.56 -22.99
C TYR A 219 26.58 -16.17 -24.14
N LYS A 220 26.68 -17.50 -24.18
CA LYS A 220 27.33 -18.22 -25.30
C LYS A 220 26.61 -18.02 -26.62
N ARG A 221 25.28 -18.00 -26.64
CA ARG A 221 24.48 -17.71 -27.83
C ARG A 221 24.76 -16.34 -28.41
N VAL A 222 24.85 -15.32 -27.56
CA VAL A 222 25.22 -13.96 -27.98
C VAL A 222 26.63 -13.95 -28.56
N LEU A 223 27.61 -14.58 -27.91
CA LEU A 223 29.00 -14.62 -28.39
C LEU A 223 29.13 -15.42 -29.70
N ASP A 224 28.51 -16.59 -29.78
CA ASP A 224 28.52 -17.45 -30.95
C ASP A 224 27.92 -16.75 -32.17
N TRP A 225 26.84 -15.99 -31.99
CA TRP A 225 26.31 -15.18 -33.07
C TRP A 225 27.17 -13.94 -33.37
N ALA A 226 27.75 -13.28 -32.35
CA ALA A 226 28.45 -12.01 -32.53
C ALA A 226 29.81 -12.14 -33.22
N LEU A 227 30.56 -13.20 -32.89
CA LEU A 227 31.95 -13.40 -33.35
C LEU A 227 31.97 -13.95 -34.77
N ASP A 228 31.67 -13.09 -35.74
CA ASP A 228 31.67 -13.37 -37.16
C ASP A 228 32.37 -12.22 -37.91
N PRO A 229 33.21 -12.49 -38.92
CA PRO A 229 33.95 -11.44 -39.63
C PRO A 229 33.08 -10.33 -40.22
N GLU A 230 31.89 -10.65 -40.76
CA GLU A 230 31.01 -9.63 -41.36
C GLU A 230 30.38 -8.73 -40.30
N ARG A 231 30.06 -9.29 -39.13
CA ARG A 231 29.39 -8.57 -38.02
C ARG A 231 30.37 -7.74 -37.22
N THR A 232 31.59 -8.26 -37.05
CA THR A 232 32.66 -7.62 -36.26
C THR A 232 33.29 -6.40 -36.94
N ASP A 233 33.11 -6.20 -38.25
CA ASP A 233 33.42 -4.90 -38.90
C ASP A 233 32.59 -3.76 -38.31
N ALA A 234 31.31 -4.01 -38.00
CA ALA A 234 30.40 -3.01 -37.47
C ALA A 234 30.37 -2.98 -35.93
N VAL A 235 30.54 -4.12 -35.27
CA VAL A 235 30.38 -4.27 -33.82
C VAL A 235 31.52 -5.07 -33.20
N ARG A 236 32.36 -4.39 -32.41
CA ARG A 236 33.36 -5.03 -31.56
C ARG A 236 32.72 -5.59 -30.29
N ILE A 237 33.30 -6.63 -29.72
CA ILE A 237 32.72 -7.33 -28.56
C ILE A 237 33.62 -7.20 -27.34
N GLY A 238 33.06 -6.67 -26.25
CA GLY A 238 33.67 -6.74 -24.91
C GLY A 238 33.17 -7.97 -24.16
N VAL A 239 34.03 -8.97 -23.98
CA VAL A 239 33.73 -10.17 -23.18
C VAL A 239 33.99 -9.85 -21.72
N ALA A 240 32.94 -9.48 -20.99
CA ALA A 240 33.04 -9.04 -19.60
C ALA A 240 32.60 -10.13 -18.61
N GLY A 241 33.54 -10.61 -17.79
CA GLY A 241 33.24 -11.62 -16.78
C GLY A 241 34.47 -12.25 -16.13
N HIS A 242 34.24 -13.02 -15.06
CA HIS A 242 35.28 -13.76 -14.33
C HIS A 242 35.22 -15.28 -14.54
N ASN A 243 34.21 -15.79 -15.26
CA ASN A 243 34.12 -17.22 -15.55
C ASN A 243 35.18 -17.63 -16.56
N LEU A 244 36.18 -18.38 -16.11
CA LEU A 244 37.31 -18.81 -16.94
C LEU A 244 36.87 -19.66 -18.13
N PHE A 245 35.82 -20.47 -17.99
CA PHE A 245 35.28 -21.28 -19.08
C PHE A 245 34.67 -20.41 -20.18
N ASP A 246 33.94 -19.35 -19.82
CA ASP A 246 33.33 -18.44 -20.79
C ASP A 246 34.40 -17.57 -21.49
N VAL A 247 35.42 -17.14 -20.75
CA VAL A 247 36.57 -16.41 -21.31
C VAL A 247 37.33 -17.29 -22.29
N ALA A 248 37.64 -18.54 -21.92
CA ALA A 248 38.32 -19.49 -22.80
C ALA A 248 37.48 -19.84 -24.03
N PHE A 249 36.17 -20.05 -23.87
CA PHE A 249 35.24 -20.27 -24.98
C PHE A 249 35.29 -19.10 -25.97
N ALA A 250 35.18 -17.86 -25.50
CA ALA A 250 35.23 -16.68 -26.36
C ALA A 250 36.58 -16.51 -27.05
N TRP A 251 37.70 -16.74 -26.34
CA TRP A 251 39.05 -16.66 -26.89
C TRP A 251 39.27 -17.68 -28.01
N LEU A 252 38.92 -18.94 -27.77
CA LEU A 252 39.08 -20.00 -28.75
C LEU A 252 38.17 -19.78 -29.98
N LEU A 253 36.93 -19.36 -29.75
CA LEU A 253 35.99 -19.04 -30.82
C LEU A 253 36.46 -17.86 -31.68
N ALA A 254 36.99 -16.80 -31.07
CA ALA A 254 37.52 -15.65 -31.80
C ALA A 254 38.76 -16.01 -32.64
N ASN A 255 39.63 -16.89 -32.12
CA ASN A 255 40.79 -17.40 -32.86
C ASN A 255 40.38 -18.26 -34.04
N ASP A 256 39.47 -19.22 -33.83
CA ASP A 256 38.96 -20.11 -34.88
C ASP A 256 38.33 -19.33 -36.05
N ARG A 257 37.64 -18.23 -35.72
CA ARG A 257 36.95 -17.37 -36.71
C ARG A 257 37.77 -16.19 -37.20
N GLY A 258 39.01 -16.03 -36.73
CA GLY A 258 39.92 -14.97 -37.17
C GLY A 258 39.48 -13.54 -36.80
N VAL A 259 38.75 -13.36 -35.69
CA VAL A 259 38.19 -12.06 -35.26
C VAL A 259 38.75 -11.56 -33.92
N VAL A 260 39.93 -12.06 -33.51
CA VAL A 260 40.55 -11.73 -32.21
C VAL A 260 40.72 -10.21 -32.01
N ASP A 261 41.09 -9.46 -33.05
CA ASP A 261 41.30 -8.01 -32.97
C ASP A 261 40.01 -7.21 -32.68
N ALA A 262 38.85 -7.83 -32.92
CA ALA A 262 37.54 -7.25 -32.64
C ALA A 262 37.04 -7.54 -31.22
N VAL A 263 37.81 -8.24 -30.39
CA VAL A 263 37.42 -8.67 -29.04
C VAL A 263 38.30 -8.02 -27.97
N ASP A 264 37.67 -7.43 -26.96
CA ASP A 264 38.33 -7.01 -25.71
C ASP A 264 37.86 -7.88 -24.54
N PHE A 265 38.77 -8.34 -23.69
CA PHE A 265 38.42 -9.04 -22.46
C PHE A 265 38.38 -8.08 -21.27
N GLU A 266 37.26 -8.05 -20.55
CA GLU A 266 37.01 -7.11 -19.46
C GLU A 266 36.81 -7.81 -18.12
N MET A 267 37.47 -7.32 -17.06
CA MET A 267 37.43 -7.91 -15.72
C MET A 267 37.36 -6.85 -14.63
N LEU A 268 36.84 -7.19 -13.44
CA LEU A 268 36.84 -6.30 -12.28
C LEU A 268 38.24 -6.20 -11.66
N LEU A 269 38.65 -4.96 -11.36
CA LEU A 269 39.90 -4.71 -10.65
C LEU A 269 39.85 -5.30 -9.22
N GLY A 270 40.87 -6.06 -8.85
CA GLY A 270 41.13 -6.47 -7.45
C GLY A 270 40.40 -7.72 -6.96
N MET A 271 39.52 -8.33 -7.77
CA MET A 271 38.77 -9.54 -7.36
C MET A 271 39.57 -10.83 -7.56
N ALA A 272 40.15 -11.08 -8.73
CA ALA A 272 40.83 -12.34 -9.06
C ALA A 272 42.19 -12.07 -9.73
N THR A 273 43.13 -11.49 -8.98
CA THR A 273 44.38 -10.94 -9.53
C THR A 273 45.31 -11.98 -10.15
N GLY A 274 45.37 -13.19 -9.58
CA GLY A 274 46.14 -14.31 -10.13
C GLY A 274 45.59 -14.80 -11.46
N GLN A 275 44.28 -15.01 -11.54
CA GLN A 275 43.58 -15.45 -12.75
C GLN A 275 43.61 -14.38 -13.84
N ALA A 276 43.41 -13.10 -13.48
CA ALA A 276 43.53 -11.99 -14.42
C ALA A 276 44.95 -11.91 -15.02
N ARG A 277 46.00 -12.22 -14.25
CA ARG A 277 47.36 -12.32 -14.78
C ARG A 277 47.49 -13.46 -15.79
N ALA A 278 46.97 -14.65 -15.47
CA ALA A 278 47.02 -15.80 -16.38
C ALA A 278 46.30 -15.51 -17.71
N ILE A 279 45.08 -14.96 -17.65
CA ILE A 279 44.34 -14.57 -18.86
C ILE A 279 45.12 -13.54 -19.68
N ARG A 280 45.78 -12.56 -19.03
CA ARG A 280 46.60 -11.56 -19.72
C ARG A 280 47.75 -12.18 -20.51
N GLU A 281 48.35 -13.27 -20.01
CA GLU A 281 49.43 -13.96 -20.73
C GLU A 281 48.94 -14.57 -22.05
N ASP A 282 47.68 -14.99 -22.13
CA ASP A 282 47.06 -15.54 -23.35
C ASP A 282 46.45 -14.45 -24.26
N VAL A 283 45.64 -13.53 -23.71
CA VAL A 283 44.87 -12.54 -24.48
C VAL A 283 45.64 -11.23 -24.72
N GLY A 284 46.84 -11.11 -24.14
CA GLY A 284 47.74 -9.96 -24.27
C GLY A 284 47.42 -8.79 -23.34
N ARG A 285 46.21 -8.23 -23.42
CA ARG A 285 45.80 -7.06 -22.60
C ARG A 285 44.38 -7.20 -22.06
N LEU A 286 44.16 -6.69 -20.85
CA LEU A 286 42.83 -6.63 -20.25
C LEU A 286 42.31 -5.20 -20.18
N LEU A 287 40.98 -5.06 -20.17
CA LEU A 287 40.29 -3.83 -19.79
C LEU A 287 39.73 -3.99 -18.36
N LEU A 288 40.34 -3.29 -17.41
CA LEU A 288 39.99 -3.43 -15.99
C LEU A 288 38.95 -2.39 -15.57
N TYR A 289 37.78 -2.87 -15.11
CA TYR A 289 36.74 -2.03 -14.53
C TYR A 289 37.20 -1.49 -13.18
N THR A 290 37.34 -0.17 -13.10
CA THR A 290 38.01 0.54 -12.01
C THR A 290 37.05 1.56 -11.39
N PRO A 291 36.38 1.22 -10.27
CA PRO A 291 35.52 2.17 -9.58
C PRO A 291 36.34 3.30 -8.96
N VAL A 292 35.92 4.54 -9.18
CA VAL A 292 36.52 5.74 -8.58
C VAL A 292 35.46 6.53 -7.84
N VAL A 293 35.80 7.06 -6.66
CA VAL A 293 34.88 7.84 -5.82
C VAL A 293 35.58 9.11 -5.35
N HIS A 294 34.82 10.18 -5.16
CA HIS A 294 35.35 11.37 -4.52
C HIS A 294 35.60 11.10 -3.03
N PRO A 295 36.74 11.52 -2.43
CA PRO A 295 37.06 11.20 -1.03
C PRO A 295 36.04 11.68 0.00
N GLY A 296 35.29 12.73 -0.32
CA GLY A 296 34.21 13.24 0.54
C GLY A 296 32.91 12.43 0.51
N GLU A 297 32.83 11.41 -0.36
CA GLU A 297 31.66 10.55 -0.59
C GLU A 297 32.06 9.06 -0.46
N PHE A 298 33.10 8.78 0.35
CA PHE A 298 33.65 7.43 0.51
C PHE A 298 32.63 6.44 1.11
N ASP A 299 31.69 6.95 1.91
CA ASP A 299 30.56 6.18 2.45
C ASP A 299 29.71 5.54 1.34
N VAL A 300 29.61 6.16 0.16
CA VAL A 300 28.88 5.59 -0.97
C VAL A 300 29.62 4.40 -1.60
N ALA A 301 30.96 4.42 -1.56
CA ALA A 301 31.74 3.27 -2.03
C ALA A 301 31.50 2.03 -1.14
N ILE A 302 31.14 2.20 0.14
CA ILE A 302 30.82 1.09 1.03
C ILE A 302 29.56 0.36 0.56
N SER A 303 28.47 1.07 0.24
CA SER A 303 27.24 0.46 -0.30
C SER A 303 27.50 -0.30 -1.60
N TYR A 304 28.30 0.29 -2.50
CA TYR A 304 28.73 -0.39 -3.73
C TYR A 304 29.54 -1.66 -3.44
N LEU A 305 30.50 -1.60 -2.50
CA LEU A 305 31.34 -2.74 -2.13
C LEU A 305 30.53 -3.86 -1.48
N ILE A 306 29.60 -3.56 -0.57
CA ILE A 306 28.72 -4.55 0.06
C ILE A 306 27.93 -5.29 -1.01
N ARG A 307 27.28 -4.56 -1.93
CA ARG A 307 26.53 -5.18 -3.03
C ARG A 307 27.42 -6.10 -3.86
N ARG A 308 28.65 -5.69 -4.17
CA ARG A 308 29.60 -6.53 -4.94
C ARG A 308 30.12 -7.73 -4.17
N LEU A 309 30.31 -7.62 -2.85
CA LEU A 309 30.69 -8.75 -2.00
C LEU A 309 29.55 -9.76 -1.88
N GLU A 310 28.32 -9.31 -1.69
CA GLU A 310 27.13 -10.16 -1.64
C GLU A 310 26.84 -10.85 -2.98
N GLU A 311 26.96 -10.14 -4.10
CA GLU A 311 26.88 -10.74 -5.43
C GLU A 311 27.90 -11.88 -5.59
N ASN A 312 29.10 -11.72 -5.04
CA ASN A 312 30.21 -12.68 -5.18
C ASN A 312 30.18 -13.83 -4.17
N SER A 313 29.46 -13.70 -3.05
CA SER A 313 29.36 -14.72 -2.02
C SER A 313 28.27 -15.77 -2.29
N SER A 314 27.45 -15.58 -3.31
CA SER A 314 26.47 -16.58 -3.73
C SER A 314 27.16 -17.89 -4.17
N PRO A 315 26.74 -19.07 -3.68
CA PRO A 315 27.29 -20.37 -4.10
C PRO A 315 27.11 -20.66 -5.60
N GLU A 316 26.16 -19.97 -6.24
CA GLU A 316 25.97 -20.05 -7.68
C GLU A 316 26.94 -19.14 -8.44
N ASN A 317 27.57 -18.14 -7.83
CA ASN A 317 28.53 -17.27 -8.52
C ASN A 317 29.87 -17.99 -8.71
N PHE A 318 30.43 -17.93 -9.92
CA PHE A 318 31.73 -18.51 -10.25
C PHE A 318 32.86 -17.93 -9.38
N LEU A 319 32.75 -16.66 -8.96
CA LEU A 319 33.75 -16.04 -8.07
C LEU A 319 33.82 -16.70 -6.68
N SER A 320 32.77 -17.40 -6.23
CA SER A 320 32.85 -18.21 -5.00
C SER A 320 33.72 -19.46 -5.20
N ALA A 321 33.79 -19.98 -6.43
CA ALA A 321 34.52 -21.20 -6.78
C ALA A 321 35.95 -20.93 -7.28
N VAL A 322 36.23 -19.74 -7.81
CA VAL A 322 37.46 -19.44 -8.57
C VAL A 322 38.75 -19.63 -7.77
N PHE A 323 38.70 -19.47 -6.44
CA PHE A 323 39.84 -19.63 -5.55
C PHE A 323 40.07 -21.08 -5.13
N GLU A 324 39.11 -21.97 -5.40
CA GLU A 324 39.11 -23.39 -5.02
C GLU A 324 39.16 -24.31 -6.25
N LEU A 325 39.45 -23.77 -7.45
CA LEU A 325 39.49 -24.56 -8.70
C LEU A 325 40.59 -25.61 -8.75
N GLU A 326 41.55 -25.59 -7.82
CA GLU A 326 42.51 -26.68 -7.64
C GLU A 326 41.89 -27.94 -7.01
N ASP A 327 40.72 -27.80 -6.37
CA ASP A 327 39.91 -28.92 -5.91
C ASP A 327 39.16 -29.55 -7.11
N GLU A 328 39.45 -30.83 -7.36
CA GLU A 328 38.85 -31.60 -8.45
C GLU A 328 37.32 -31.57 -8.42
N THR A 329 36.69 -31.57 -7.24
CA THR A 329 35.23 -31.58 -7.11
C THR A 329 34.62 -30.26 -7.56
N VAL A 330 35.24 -29.13 -7.19
CA VAL A 330 34.83 -27.78 -7.58
C VAL A 330 35.04 -27.59 -9.08
N PHE A 331 36.19 -28.04 -9.61
CA PHE A 331 36.46 -27.99 -11.04
C PHE A 331 35.46 -28.80 -11.86
N GLN A 332 35.19 -30.05 -11.49
CA GLN A 332 34.22 -30.89 -12.21
C GLN A 332 32.81 -30.29 -12.17
N ARG A 333 32.40 -29.68 -11.06
CA ARG A 333 31.11 -28.98 -10.95
C ARG A 333 31.00 -27.81 -11.95
N GLU A 334 32.01 -26.94 -12.02
CA GLU A 334 31.98 -25.81 -12.96
C GLU A 334 32.13 -26.28 -14.42
N LEU A 335 32.89 -27.35 -14.67
CA LEU A 335 33.00 -27.98 -15.98
C LEU A 335 31.66 -28.58 -16.44
N GLU A 336 30.93 -29.25 -15.55
CA GLU A 336 29.60 -29.78 -15.84
C GLU A 336 28.61 -28.65 -16.14
N ARG A 337 28.59 -27.58 -15.33
CA ARG A 337 27.78 -26.38 -15.61
C ARG A 337 28.08 -25.79 -16.99
N PHE A 338 29.36 -25.71 -17.36
CA PHE A 338 29.77 -25.25 -18.68
C PHE A 338 29.27 -26.17 -19.80
N ARG A 339 29.44 -27.49 -19.68
CA ARG A 339 28.96 -28.47 -20.66
C ARG A 339 27.44 -28.42 -20.83
N LEU A 340 26.69 -28.37 -19.74
CA LEU A 340 25.22 -28.24 -19.77
C LEU A 340 24.78 -26.97 -20.52
N SER A 341 25.48 -25.85 -20.32
CA SER A 341 25.18 -24.61 -21.05
C SER A 341 25.53 -24.66 -22.54
N LEU A 342 26.43 -25.54 -22.97
CA LEU A 342 26.73 -25.79 -24.38
C LEU A 342 25.73 -26.78 -25.01
N GLU A 343 25.32 -27.81 -24.28
CA GLU A 343 24.32 -28.78 -24.74
C GLU A 343 22.96 -28.12 -25.00
N ALA A 344 22.63 -27.08 -24.22
CA ALA A 344 21.42 -26.28 -24.38
C ALA A 344 21.53 -25.17 -25.46
N LEU A 345 22.69 -25.00 -26.08
CA LEU A 345 22.91 -23.95 -27.09
C LEU A 345 22.25 -24.32 -28.42
N ASP A 346 21.50 -23.39 -29.00
CA ASP A 346 20.80 -23.55 -30.26
C ASP A 346 20.72 -22.22 -31.04
N ASP A 347 20.28 -22.29 -32.31
CA ASP A 347 20.17 -21.15 -33.23
C ASP A 347 18.92 -20.29 -33.02
N ARG A 348 18.09 -20.61 -32.02
CA ARG A 348 16.84 -19.87 -31.77
C ARG A 348 17.17 -18.54 -31.10
N VAL A 349 16.54 -17.46 -31.57
CA VAL A 349 16.58 -16.16 -30.89
C VAL A 349 15.46 -16.14 -29.84
N PRO A 350 15.77 -16.15 -28.54
CA PRO A 350 14.73 -16.14 -27.52
C PRO A 350 13.98 -14.80 -27.53
N THR A 351 12.68 -14.85 -27.22
CA THR A 351 11.83 -13.66 -27.08
C THR A 351 11.84 -13.14 -25.65
N PRO A 352 11.49 -11.86 -25.42
CA PRO A 352 11.34 -11.32 -24.07
C PRO A 352 10.31 -12.13 -23.26
N ASN A 353 10.55 -12.30 -21.96
CA ASN A 353 9.57 -12.90 -21.05
C ASN A 353 8.36 -11.99 -20.80
N ARG A 354 8.60 -10.66 -20.79
CA ARG A 354 7.54 -9.66 -20.61
C ARG A 354 6.89 -9.33 -21.96
N THR A 355 5.60 -9.61 -22.09
CA THR A 355 4.87 -9.49 -23.37
C THR A 355 3.54 -8.74 -23.25
N GLN A 356 3.28 -8.05 -22.13
CA GLN A 356 2.03 -7.29 -21.94
C GLN A 356 1.86 -6.23 -23.04
N ASP A 357 0.68 -6.18 -23.64
CA ASP A 357 0.33 -5.17 -24.65
C ASP A 357 -1.14 -4.79 -24.50
N ARG A 358 -1.39 -3.68 -23.80
CA ARG A 358 -2.73 -3.15 -23.54
C ARG A 358 -3.49 -2.77 -24.82
N LEU A 359 -2.84 -2.65 -25.99
CA LEU A 359 -3.53 -2.46 -27.29
C LEU A 359 -4.19 -3.74 -27.81
N ARG A 360 -3.71 -4.91 -27.40
CA ARG A 360 -4.09 -6.21 -28.00
C ARG A 360 -4.79 -7.17 -27.05
N GLU A 361 -4.77 -6.83 -25.76
CA GLU A 361 -5.32 -7.63 -24.65
C GLU A 361 -6.79 -8.03 -24.86
N TRP A 362 -7.59 -7.18 -25.52
CA TRP A 362 -9.02 -7.43 -25.72
C TRP A 362 -9.42 -7.72 -27.19
N SER A 363 -8.49 -7.66 -28.14
CA SER A 363 -8.76 -7.82 -29.59
C SER A 363 -8.36 -9.19 -30.17
N SER A 364 -7.56 -9.98 -29.46
CA SER A 364 -6.93 -11.19 -30.01
C SER A 364 -7.45 -12.53 -29.45
N GLY A 365 -8.61 -12.52 -28.76
CA GLY A 365 -9.12 -13.71 -28.06
C GLY A 365 -8.39 -14.02 -26.74
N SER A 366 -7.38 -13.23 -26.36
CA SER A 366 -6.70 -13.25 -25.05
C SER A 366 -7.63 -12.92 -23.88
N GLY A 367 -8.67 -12.10 -24.09
CA GLY A 367 -9.71 -11.86 -23.09
C GLY A 367 -10.41 -13.16 -22.63
N LEU A 368 -10.54 -14.17 -23.50
CA LEU A 368 -11.05 -15.50 -23.12
C LEU A 368 -10.06 -16.30 -22.27
N ARG A 369 -8.74 -16.11 -22.45
CA ARG A 369 -7.72 -16.74 -21.58
C ARG A 369 -7.70 -16.10 -20.19
N LEU A 370 -7.79 -14.78 -20.07
CA LEU A 370 -7.92 -14.09 -18.78
C LEU A 370 -9.17 -14.57 -18.03
N VAL A 371 -10.29 -14.74 -18.73
CA VAL A 371 -11.52 -15.35 -18.19
C VAL A 371 -11.29 -16.80 -17.72
N GLN A 372 -10.52 -17.59 -18.48
CA GLN A 372 -10.22 -19.00 -18.14
C GLN A 372 -9.20 -19.14 -17.01
N GLU A 373 -8.20 -18.27 -16.89
CA GLU A 373 -7.20 -18.27 -15.82
C GLU A 373 -7.82 -17.85 -14.48
N HIS A 374 -8.74 -16.88 -14.49
CA HIS A 374 -9.52 -16.50 -13.31
C HIS A 374 -10.55 -17.58 -12.91
N ALA A 375 -11.08 -18.35 -13.88
CA ALA A 375 -12.01 -19.43 -13.62
C ALA A 375 -11.35 -20.78 -13.26
N GLY A 376 -10.09 -21.00 -13.67
CA GLY A 376 -9.40 -22.30 -13.63
C GLY A 376 -8.64 -22.63 -12.35
N ALA A 377 -8.57 -21.74 -11.37
CA ALA A 377 -7.83 -21.95 -10.10
C ALA A 377 -8.48 -22.97 -9.14
N GLY A 378 -9.53 -23.70 -9.56
CA GLY A 378 -10.46 -24.43 -8.68
C GLY A 378 -10.31 -25.96 -8.56
N GLU A 379 -9.35 -26.62 -9.21
CA GLU A 379 -9.29 -28.10 -9.21
C GLU A 379 -7.95 -28.67 -8.69
N HIS A 380 -7.77 -28.68 -7.37
CA HIS A 380 -6.84 -29.60 -6.71
C HIS A 380 -7.51 -30.32 -5.53
N ALA A 381 -7.60 -31.66 -5.65
CA ALA A 381 -8.20 -32.56 -4.68
C ALA A 381 -7.24 -32.84 -3.51
N LEU A 382 -7.74 -32.80 -2.27
CA LEU A 382 -6.98 -33.10 -1.04
C LEU A 382 -7.50 -34.35 -0.31
N ASP A 383 -6.55 -34.98 0.38
CA ASP A 383 -6.50 -36.30 1.04
C ASP A 383 -7.54 -36.52 2.18
N PRO A 384 -8.20 -37.70 2.29
CA PRO A 384 -9.39 -37.90 3.15
C PRO A 384 -9.20 -38.16 4.66
N ALA A 385 -8.01 -38.02 5.26
CA ALA A 385 -7.72 -38.62 6.57
C ALA A 385 -7.27 -37.65 7.69
N ALA A 386 -8.13 -36.70 8.11
CA ALA A 386 -7.99 -36.06 9.44
C ALA A 386 -9.33 -35.45 9.92
N ALA A 387 -9.94 -36.04 10.95
CA ALA A 387 -11.13 -35.47 11.63
C ALA A 387 -10.89 -35.37 13.14
N GLY A 388 -11.16 -34.20 13.73
CA GLY A 388 -11.06 -33.93 15.17
C GLY A 388 -12.43 -33.77 15.84
N LEU A 389 -12.54 -34.20 17.10
CA LEU A 389 -13.77 -34.18 17.92
C LEU A 389 -14.51 -32.83 17.97
N THR A 390 -13.78 -31.70 17.87
CA THR A 390 -14.36 -30.34 17.90
C THR A 390 -15.31 -30.08 16.72
N GLN A 391 -15.04 -30.68 15.55
CA GLN A 391 -15.88 -30.48 14.35
C GLN A 391 -17.25 -31.18 14.47
N ALA A 392 -17.31 -32.31 15.17
CA ALA A 392 -18.53 -33.06 15.41
C ALA A 392 -19.50 -32.34 16.35
N VAL A 393 -18.97 -31.61 17.35
CA VAL A 393 -19.78 -30.85 18.32
C VAL A 393 -20.38 -29.59 17.73
N LEU A 394 -19.69 -28.97 16.75
CA LEU A 394 -20.16 -27.77 16.03
C LEU A 394 -21.09 -28.09 14.85
N GLY A 395 -21.35 -29.37 14.56
CA GLY A 395 -22.24 -29.78 13.45
C GLY A 395 -21.67 -29.51 12.05
N LEU A 396 -20.35 -29.48 11.91
CA LEU A 396 -19.66 -29.16 10.65
C LEU A 396 -19.85 -30.29 9.62
N SER A 397 -20.55 -30.02 8.51
CA SER A 397 -20.53 -30.88 7.32
C SER A 397 -19.20 -30.69 6.56
N ARG A 398 -18.67 -31.78 5.99
CA ARG A 398 -17.43 -31.82 5.19
C ARG A 398 -17.42 -30.67 4.17
N GLY A 399 -16.49 -29.71 4.36
CA GLY A 399 -16.37 -28.50 3.54
C GLY A 399 -16.07 -27.21 4.32
N SER A 400 -16.15 -27.24 5.65
CA SER A 400 -16.05 -26.05 6.53
C SER A 400 -14.70 -25.89 7.26
N GLY A 401 -13.64 -26.51 6.76
CA GLY A 401 -12.28 -26.25 7.22
C GLY A 401 -11.74 -24.96 6.61
N ALA A 402 -11.30 -24.02 7.46
CA ALA A 402 -10.78 -22.69 7.12
C ALA A 402 -9.42 -22.70 6.36
N SER A 403 -9.22 -23.65 5.45
CA SER A 403 -7.99 -23.76 4.63
C SER A 403 -8.26 -24.27 3.20
N ALA A 404 -9.51 -24.54 2.82
CA ALA A 404 -9.82 -25.23 1.56
C ALA A 404 -10.58 -24.39 0.50
N ALA A 405 -10.65 -23.06 0.63
CA ALA A 405 -11.41 -22.21 -0.31
C ALA A 405 -10.68 -20.94 -0.81
N THR A 406 -9.35 -20.89 -0.75
CA THR A 406 -8.53 -19.89 -1.47
C THR A 406 -8.02 -20.45 -2.80
N ALA A 407 -8.94 -20.94 -3.62
CA ALA A 407 -8.71 -21.14 -5.04
C ALA A 407 -8.87 -19.78 -5.75
N GLY A 408 -7.78 -19.03 -5.96
CA GLY A 408 -7.42 -17.98 -5.01
C GLY A 408 -7.31 -16.63 -5.74
N PHE A 409 -7.95 -15.59 -5.21
CA PHE A 409 -7.82 -14.21 -5.69
C PHE A 409 -6.33 -13.86 -5.94
N ARG A 410 -6.05 -13.28 -7.11
CA ARG A 410 -4.77 -12.69 -7.48
C ARG A 410 -4.97 -11.21 -7.77
N ASN A 411 -3.95 -10.41 -7.44
CA ASN A 411 -3.97 -9.00 -7.74
C ASN A 411 -3.77 -8.79 -9.26
N GLU A 412 -4.48 -7.82 -9.83
CA GLU A 412 -4.30 -7.38 -11.21
C GLU A 412 -2.92 -6.73 -11.37
N PRO A 413 -2.10 -7.19 -12.33
CA PRO A 413 -0.81 -6.57 -12.60
C PRO A 413 -1.02 -5.18 -13.23
N ASP A 414 -0.26 -4.20 -12.76
CA ASP A 414 -0.19 -2.88 -13.36
C ASP A 414 0.35 -2.93 -14.80
N THR A 415 0.15 -1.85 -15.54
CA THR A 415 0.69 -1.72 -16.89
C THR A 415 2.20 -1.50 -16.84
N ASP A 416 2.99 -2.36 -17.49
CA ASP A 416 4.45 -2.23 -17.57
C ASP A 416 4.84 -1.16 -18.61
N PRO A 417 5.33 0.01 -18.20
CA PRO A 417 5.67 1.09 -19.13
C PRO A 417 7.00 0.86 -19.87
N SER A 418 7.78 -0.17 -19.51
CA SER A 418 8.99 -0.54 -20.27
C SER A 418 8.65 -1.08 -21.66
N LEU A 419 7.45 -1.62 -21.84
CA LEU A 419 7.06 -2.29 -23.08
C LEU A 419 6.59 -1.29 -24.16
N PRO A 420 7.05 -1.41 -25.43
CA PRO A 420 6.67 -0.50 -26.50
C PRO A 420 5.16 -0.44 -26.79
N GLY A 421 4.44 -1.56 -26.63
CA GLY A 421 2.98 -1.62 -26.83
C GLY A 421 2.23 -0.72 -25.86
N ASN A 422 2.58 -0.83 -24.57
CA ASN A 422 2.01 -0.03 -23.50
C ASN A 422 2.36 1.45 -23.61
N ARG A 423 3.59 1.79 -24.04
CA ARG A 423 3.97 3.18 -24.33
C ARG A 423 3.12 3.80 -25.45
N ARG A 424 2.82 3.05 -26.51
CA ARG A 424 1.93 3.53 -27.58
C ARG A 424 0.48 3.69 -27.10
N TRP A 425 -0.02 2.72 -26.33
CA TRP A 425 -1.34 2.80 -25.69
C TRP A 425 -1.47 4.04 -24.81
N ALA A 426 -0.47 4.31 -23.96
CA ALA A 426 -0.42 5.49 -23.10
C ALA A 426 -0.46 6.79 -23.90
N ARG A 427 0.30 6.89 -24.99
CA ARG A 427 0.30 8.08 -25.86
C ARG A 427 -1.09 8.37 -26.43
N LEU A 428 -1.80 7.33 -26.87
CA LEU A 428 -3.16 7.49 -27.38
C LEU A 428 -4.11 8.06 -26.31
N ILE A 429 -3.91 7.71 -25.04
CA ILE A 429 -4.68 8.27 -23.92
C ILE A 429 -4.28 9.74 -23.72
N THR A 430 -2.98 10.04 -23.60
CA THR A 430 -2.50 11.40 -23.31
C THR A 430 -2.93 12.41 -24.36
N ASP A 431 -2.93 12.02 -25.63
CA ASP A 431 -3.35 12.86 -26.76
C ASP A 431 -4.82 13.30 -26.67
N ARG A 432 -5.66 12.58 -25.91
CA ARG A 432 -7.09 12.86 -25.76
C ARG A 432 -7.45 13.61 -24.48
N ILE A 433 -6.59 13.61 -23.46
CA ILE A 433 -6.88 14.13 -22.11
C ILE A 433 -7.44 15.56 -22.15
N ALA A 434 -6.75 16.47 -22.84
CA ALA A 434 -7.09 17.90 -22.84
C ALA A 434 -8.47 18.20 -23.46
N ALA A 435 -8.93 17.37 -24.40
CA ALA A 435 -10.22 17.53 -25.08
C ALA A 435 -11.30 16.55 -24.60
N SER A 436 -10.99 15.71 -23.61
CA SER A 436 -11.88 14.62 -23.21
C SER A 436 -13.17 15.14 -22.57
N THR A 437 -14.29 14.59 -23.03
CA THR A 437 -15.65 14.87 -22.53
C THR A 437 -16.38 13.60 -22.12
N ILE A 438 -15.69 12.46 -22.07
CA ILE A 438 -16.30 11.16 -21.73
C ILE A 438 -16.96 11.21 -20.35
N GLY A 439 -18.05 10.46 -20.17
CA GLY A 439 -18.85 10.46 -18.96
C GLY A 439 -19.76 11.69 -18.77
N THR A 440 -19.59 12.78 -19.54
CA THR A 440 -20.41 14.00 -19.38
C THR A 440 -21.90 13.73 -19.59
N ALA A 441 -22.27 13.05 -20.68
CA ALA A 441 -23.68 12.76 -20.97
C ALA A 441 -24.34 11.97 -19.83
N THR A 442 -23.71 10.89 -19.39
CA THR A 442 -24.19 10.04 -18.30
C THR A 442 -24.28 10.82 -16.98
N ALA A 443 -23.26 11.60 -16.64
CA ALA A 443 -23.27 12.46 -15.45
C ALA A 443 -24.42 13.49 -15.48
N ASP A 444 -24.71 14.08 -16.64
CA ASP A 444 -25.79 15.05 -16.79
C ASP A 444 -27.18 14.39 -16.74
N THR A 445 -27.33 13.17 -17.29
CA THR A 445 -28.57 12.39 -17.15
C THR A 445 -28.85 11.94 -15.71
N ALA A 446 -27.81 11.81 -14.89
CA ALA A 446 -27.92 11.47 -13.48
C ALA A 446 -28.37 12.63 -12.59
N ARG A 447 -28.54 13.85 -13.14
CA ARG A 447 -28.96 15.03 -12.37
C ARG A 447 -30.39 14.89 -11.87
N ILE A 448 -30.57 14.93 -10.56
CA ILE A 448 -31.88 14.99 -9.92
C ILE A 448 -32.13 16.42 -9.42
N THR A 449 -33.27 17.00 -9.80
CA THR A 449 -33.61 18.39 -9.51
C THR A 449 -34.81 18.56 -8.58
N SER A 450 -35.48 17.47 -8.20
CA SER A 450 -36.62 17.53 -7.28
C SER A 450 -36.61 16.40 -6.23
N PRO A 451 -37.18 16.64 -5.03
CA PRO A 451 -37.35 15.61 -4.00
C PRO A 451 -38.20 14.43 -4.48
N GLU A 452 -39.20 14.66 -5.33
CA GLU A 452 -40.09 13.61 -5.85
C GLU A 452 -39.34 12.63 -6.73
N ALA A 453 -38.45 13.12 -7.59
CA ALA A 453 -37.61 12.28 -8.45
C ALA A 453 -36.62 11.46 -7.62
N LEU A 454 -36.03 12.05 -6.58
CA LEU A 454 -35.17 11.33 -5.63
C LEU A 454 -35.93 10.19 -4.93
N GLN A 455 -37.16 10.47 -4.46
CA GLN A 455 -38.02 9.47 -3.84
C GLN A 455 -38.39 8.33 -4.78
N GLU A 456 -38.72 8.63 -6.04
CA GLU A 456 -39.03 7.62 -7.04
C GLU A 456 -37.83 6.70 -7.31
N LEU A 457 -36.64 7.29 -7.45
CA LEU A 457 -35.37 6.56 -7.61
C LEU A 457 -35.10 5.64 -6.42
N LEU A 458 -35.20 6.14 -5.19
CA LEU A 458 -34.99 5.33 -3.99
C LEU A 458 -35.96 4.15 -3.91
N ARG A 459 -37.24 4.36 -4.25
CA ARG A 459 -38.23 3.27 -4.29
C ARG A 459 -37.91 2.26 -5.40
N ALA A 460 -37.41 2.70 -6.55
CA ALA A 460 -37.01 1.80 -7.64
C ALA A 460 -35.83 0.93 -7.22
N VAL A 461 -34.77 1.54 -6.69
CA VAL A 461 -33.58 0.85 -6.16
C VAL A 461 -33.98 -0.11 -5.04
N GLY A 462 -34.81 0.33 -4.09
CA GLY A 462 -35.26 -0.48 -2.97
C GLY A 462 -36.07 -1.71 -3.37
N ARG A 463 -36.86 -1.66 -4.46
CA ARG A 463 -37.57 -2.83 -5.00
C ARG A 463 -36.62 -3.81 -5.68
N ARG A 464 -35.62 -3.31 -6.41
CA ARG A 464 -34.63 -4.16 -7.08
C ARG A 464 -33.68 -4.82 -6.07
N ALA A 465 -33.33 -4.09 -5.02
CA ALA A 465 -32.49 -4.55 -3.92
C ALA A 465 -33.06 -5.76 -3.19
N GLU A 466 -34.38 -5.84 -2.98
CA GLU A 466 -35.02 -7.01 -2.33
C GLU A 466 -34.67 -8.30 -3.07
N ARG A 467 -34.90 -8.33 -4.38
CA ARG A 467 -34.58 -9.51 -5.22
C ARG A 467 -33.08 -9.76 -5.36
N TRP A 468 -32.25 -8.72 -5.23
CA TRP A 468 -30.81 -8.84 -5.28
C TRP A 468 -30.25 -9.47 -4.00
N GLY A 469 -30.73 -9.03 -2.83
CA GLY A 469 -30.35 -9.55 -1.53
C GLY A 469 -30.79 -11.00 -1.28
N GLU A 470 -31.84 -11.46 -1.97
CA GLU A 470 -32.29 -12.87 -1.96
C GLU A 470 -31.37 -13.83 -2.74
N ARG A 471 -30.53 -13.32 -3.63
CA ARG A 471 -29.56 -14.15 -4.37
C ARG A 471 -28.49 -14.68 -3.43
N LEU A 472 -27.95 -15.84 -3.72
CA LEU A 472 -26.77 -16.32 -3.01
C LEU A 472 -25.55 -15.46 -3.35
N GLY A 473 -24.61 -15.34 -2.41
CA GLY A 473 -23.34 -14.66 -2.58
C GLY A 473 -22.55 -15.19 -3.79
N TYR A 474 -22.71 -16.46 -4.12
CA TYR A 474 -22.16 -17.06 -5.34
C TYR A 474 -22.70 -16.41 -6.63
N ASP A 475 -24.01 -16.18 -6.72
CA ASP A 475 -24.64 -15.57 -7.90
C ASP A 475 -24.27 -14.09 -8.03
N ARG A 476 -24.13 -13.40 -6.90
CA ARG A 476 -23.65 -12.01 -6.87
C ARG A 476 -22.18 -11.95 -7.30
N ALA A 477 -21.34 -12.84 -6.78
CA ALA A 477 -19.92 -12.92 -7.11
C ALA A 477 -19.66 -13.06 -8.62
N ALA A 478 -20.45 -13.87 -9.34
CA ALA A 478 -20.32 -14.02 -10.79
C ALA A 478 -20.56 -12.71 -11.59
N ILE A 479 -21.37 -11.78 -11.07
CA ILE A 479 -21.55 -10.45 -11.66
C ILE A 479 -20.36 -9.55 -11.33
N LEU A 480 -19.84 -9.64 -10.10
CA LEU A 480 -18.67 -8.87 -9.69
C LEU A 480 -17.40 -9.28 -10.44
N ASP A 481 -17.19 -10.58 -10.70
CA ASP A 481 -16.05 -11.02 -11.53
C ASP A 481 -16.14 -10.47 -12.95
N ARG A 482 -17.35 -10.42 -13.53
CA ARG A 482 -17.56 -9.76 -14.84
C ARG A 482 -17.34 -8.24 -14.77
N ALA A 483 -17.67 -7.61 -13.65
CA ALA A 483 -17.39 -6.20 -13.42
C ALA A 483 -15.88 -5.92 -13.40
N GLY A 484 -15.07 -6.77 -12.76
CA GLY A 484 -13.61 -6.67 -12.80
C GLY A 484 -13.06 -6.69 -14.24
N LEU A 485 -13.53 -7.65 -15.05
CA LEU A 485 -13.17 -7.72 -16.47
C LEU A 485 -13.63 -6.49 -17.28
N ALA A 486 -14.83 -5.96 -17.00
CA ALA A 486 -15.32 -4.77 -17.68
C ALA A 486 -14.52 -3.51 -17.31
N ILE A 487 -14.11 -3.38 -16.04
CA ILE A 487 -13.21 -2.30 -15.60
C ILE A 487 -11.86 -2.43 -16.32
N ALA A 488 -11.28 -3.62 -16.39
CA ALA A 488 -10.03 -3.88 -17.10
C ALA A 488 -10.12 -3.55 -18.60
N ALA A 489 -11.24 -3.91 -19.25
CA ALA A 489 -11.49 -3.58 -20.66
C ALA A 489 -11.68 -2.07 -20.92
N ASN A 490 -12.04 -1.29 -19.89
CA ASN A 490 -12.20 0.16 -19.96
C ASN A 490 -11.04 0.93 -19.29
N ARG A 491 -9.90 0.28 -19.00
CA ARG A 491 -8.74 0.88 -18.32
C ARG A 491 -8.28 2.19 -18.99
N ASP A 492 -8.30 2.23 -20.32
CA ASP A 492 -7.91 3.42 -21.09
C ASP A 492 -8.90 4.60 -20.93
N ARG A 493 -10.21 4.33 -21.00
CA ARG A 493 -11.27 5.33 -20.78
C ARG A 493 -11.25 5.85 -19.35
N LEU A 494 -11.00 4.97 -18.37
CA LEU A 494 -10.89 5.35 -16.96
C LEU A 494 -9.67 6.25 -16.74
N LEU A 495 -8.51 5.91 -17.30
CA LEU A 495 -7.32 6.76 -17.22
C LEU A 495 -7.52 8.12 -17.88
N GLU A 496 -8.15 8.15 -19.05
CA GLU A 496 -8.45 9.39 -19.77
C GLU A 496 -9.33 10.33 -18.94
N VAL A 497 -10.44 9.83 -18.36
CA VAL A 497 -11.36 10.67 -17.59
C VAL A 497 -10.73 11.13 -16.27
N MET A 498 -10.00 10.26 -15.57
CA MET A 498 -9.31 10.62 -14.32
C MET A 498 -8.29 11.72 -14.58
N ALA A 499 -7.47 11.58 -15.61
CA ALA A 499 -6.48 12.58 -15.94
C ALA A 499 -7.12 13.91 -16.36
N SER A 500 -8.16 13.87 -17.20
CA SER A 500 -8.86 15.06 -17.69
C SER A 500 -9.62 15.80 -16.59
N GLU A 501 -10.30 15.05 -15.71
CA GLU A 501 -11.20 15.62 -14.70
C GLU A 501 -10.47 15.98 -13.40
N THR A 502 -9.69 15.04 -12.84
CA THR A 502 -9.08 15.19 -11.52
C THR A 502 -7.58 15.50 -11.56
N GLY A 503 -6.96 15.51 -12.75
CA GLY A 503 -5.55 15.83 -12.92
C GLY A 503 -4.61 14.68 -12.53
N LYS A 504 -5.12 13.45 -12.39
CA LYS A 504 -4.30 12.29 -12.03
C LYS A 504 -3.34 11.92 -13.16
N THR A 505 -2.07 11.68 -12.86
CA THR A 505 -1.09 11.22 -13.85
C THR A 505 -1.31 9.74 -14.16
N LEU A 506 -0.83 9.24 -15.31
CA LEU A 506 -0.92 7.82 -15.64
C LEU A 506 -0.27 6.93 -14.56
N ALA A 507 0.88 7.35 -14.02
CA ALA A 507 1.58 6.62 -12.95
C ALA A 507 0.80 6.52 -11.64
N GLU A 508 -0.17 7.41 -11.40
CA GLU A 508 -1.05 7.40 -10.22
C GLU A 508 -2.44 6.83 -10.53
N GLY A 509 -2.89 6.92 -11.79
CA GLY A 509 -4.18 6.41 -12.26
C GLY A 509 -4.16 4.93 -12.59
N ASP A 510 -3.08 4.40 -13.16
CA ASP A 510 -3.01 2.99 -13.59
C ASP A 510 -3.11 2.02 -12.40
N PRO A 511 -2.38 2.24 -11.27
CA PRO A 511 -2.58 1.44 -10.07
C PRO A 511 -3.99 1.58 -9.47
N GLU A 512 -4.65 2.73 -9.62
CA GLU A 512 -6.04 2.90 -9.16
C GLU A 512 -7.03 2.06 -9.99
N VAL A 513 -6.80 1.89 -11.30
CA VAL A 513 -7.64 0.97 -12.08
C VAL A 513 -7.41 -0.48 -11.64
N SER A 514 -6.16 -0.88 -11.38
CA SER A 514 -5.84 -2.20 -10.84
C SER A 514 -6.51 -2.42 -9.47
N GLU A 515 -6.49 -1.42 -8.58
CA GLU A 515 -7.18 -1.48 -7.28
C GLU A 515 -8.71 -1.66 -7.44
N ALA A 516 -9.34 -1.01 -8.43
CA ALA A 516 -10.76 -1.19 -8.73
C ALA A 516 -11.10 -2.61 -9.23
N ILE A 517 -10.24 -3.18 -10.08
CA ILE A 517 -10.35 -4.56 -10.58
C ILE A 517 -10.18 -5.55 -9.42
N ASP A 518 -9.18 -5.31 -8.58
CA ASP A 518 -8.92 -6.11 -7.39
C ASP A 518 -10.11 -6.13 -6.44
N PHE A 519 -10.74 -4.98 -6.16
CA PHE A 519 -11.93 -4.95 -5.32
C PHE A 519 -13.06 -5.82 -5.89
N ALA A 520 -13.24 -5.84 -7.21
CA ALA A 520 -14.28 -6.64 -7.86
C ALA A 520 -14.06 -8.13 -7.60
N HIS A 521 -12.86 -8.65 -7.90
CA HIS A 521 -12.54 -10.07 -7.74
C HIS A 521 -12.37 -10.48 -6.27
N TYR A 522 -11.81 -9.61 -5.43
CA TYR A 522 -11.65 -9.87 -4.01
C TYR A 522 -13.01 -9.95 -3.32
N TYR A 523 -13.90 -8.97 -3.54
CA TYR A 523 -15.23 -9.01 -2.94
C TYR A 523 -16.15 -10.06 -3.56
N ALA A 524 -15.96 -10.45 -4.83
CA ALA A 524 -16.59 -11.65 -5.38
C ALA A 524 -16.21 -12.89 -4.55
N THR A 525 -14.92 -13.05 -4.25
CA THR A 525 -14.43 -14.14 -3.39
C THR A 525 -15.02 -14.05 -1.98
N ARG A 526 -15.02 -12.87 -1.34
CA ARG A 526 -15.60 -12.68 -0.01
C ARG A 526 -17.13 -12.91 0.02
N ALA A 527 -17.84 -12.57 -1.05
CA ALA A 527 -19.28 -12.79 -1.15
C ALA A 527 -19.64 -14.29 -1.12
N ARG A 528 -18.82 -15.14 -1.74
CA ARG A 528 -18.98 -16.61 -1.71
C ARG A 528 -18.86 -17.18 -0.30
N GLU A 529 -18.07 -16.55 0.55
CA GLU A 529 -17.85 -16.96 1.94
C GLU A 529 -18.89 -16.40 2.91
N LEU A 530 -19.52 -15.27 2.57
CA LEU A 530 -20.43 -14.54 3.45
C LEU A 530 -21.63 -15.41 3.90
N ASP A 531 -22.19 -16.20 2.97
CA ASP A 531 -23.32 -17.08 3.24
C ASP A 531 -22.93 -18.35 4.02
N ALA A 532 -21.63 -18.67 4.09
CA ALA A 532 -21.10 -19.87 4.73
C ALA A 532 -20.76 -19.69 6.23
N ILE A 533 -20.95 -18.48 6.78
CA ILE A 533 -20.65 -18.20 8.19
C ILE A 533 -21.57 -19.04 9.09
N THR A 534 -20.96 -19.97 9.83
CA THR A 534 -21.71 -20.91 10.68
C THR A 534 -22.24 -20.22 11.93
N GLY A 535 -23.48 -20.54 12.32
CA GLY A 535 -24.12 -20.02 13.53
C GLY A 535 -24.76 -18.64 13.37
N ALA A 536 -24.56 -17.95 12.26
CA ALA A 536 -25.19 -16.67 11.97
C ALA A 536 -25.67 -16.61 10.52
N THR A 537 -26.72 -15.86 10.26
CA THR A 537 -27.21 -15.61 8.89
C THR A 537 -27.08 -14.13 8.60
N PHE A 538 -26.44 -13.81 7.48
CA PHE A 538 -26.28 -12.45 7.02
C PHE A 538 -27.62 -11.89 6.52
N VAL A 539 -27.90 -10.64 6.86
CA VAL A 539 -29.09 -9.91 6.41
C VAL A 539 -28.58 -8.63 5.73
N PRO A 540 -28.66 -8.55 4.39
CA PRO A 540 -28.19 -7.38 3.64
C PRO A 540 -28.92 -6.09 4.04
N ALA A 541 -28.22 -4.96 3.97
CA ALA A 541 -28.86 -3.66 3.91
C ALA A 541 -29.64 -3.55 2.58
N ARG A 542 -30.81 -2.89 2.55
CA ARG A 542 -31.56 -2.78 1.29
C ARG A 542 -30.96 -1.73 0.38
N ILE A 543 -30.79 -0.50 0.88
CA ILE A 543 -30.17 0.58 0.13
C ILE A 543 -28.92 1.06 0.86
N THR A 544 -27.80 1.02 0.16
CA THR A 544 -26.54 1.64 0.59
C THR A 544 -26.25 2.86 -0.29
N VAL A 545 -26.10 4.02 0.33
CA VAL A 545 -25.61 5.22 -0.33
C VAL A 545 -24.09 5.21 -0.28
N VAL A 546 -23.46 5.42 -1.43
CA VAL A 546 -21.99 5.52 -1.56
C VAL A 546 -21.64 6.97 -1.87
N ALA A 547 -20.86 7.60 -0.99
CA ALA A 547 -20.38 8.97 -1.10
C ALA A 547 -18.84 8.99 -1.11
N PRO A 548 -18.21 8.74 -2.28
CA PRO A 548 -16.76 8.67 -2.45
C PRO A 548 -16.13 10.07 -2.62
N PRO A 549 -14.80 10.20 -2.45
CA PRO A 549 -14.07 11.43 -2.66
C PRO A 549 -13.67 11.60 -4.13
N TRP A 550 -12.97 12.68 -4.44
CA TRP A 550 -12.45 12.99 -5.78
C TRP A 550 -11.01 12.53 -6.04
N ASN A 551 -10.23 12.22 -5.00
CA ASN A 551 -8.79 11.97 -5.12
C ASN A 551 -8.44 10.53 -5.58
N PHE A 552 -9.34 9.59 -5.34
CA PHE A 552 -9.38 8.27 -5.98
C PHE A 552 -10.77 8.10 -6.58
N PRO A 553 -11.03 8.75 -7.73
CA PRO A 553 -12.36 8.88 -8.30
C PRO A 553 -12.88 7.59 -9.00
N VAL A 554 -12.08 6.52 -9.04
CA VAL A 554 -12.44 5.21 -9.60
C VAL A 554 -12.31 4.09 -8.57
N ALA A 555 -11.17 3.92 -7.89
CA ALA A 555 -10.96 2.79 -6.97
C ALA A 555 -11.89 2.84 -5.75
N ILE A 556 -11.98 3.99 -5.07
CA ILE A 556 -12.83 4.13 -3.88
C ILE A 556 -14.33 4.00 -4.22
N PRO A 557 -14.87 4.65 -5.27
CA PRO A 557 -16.25 4.39 -5.69
C PRO A 557 -16.46 2.94 -6.09
N ALA A 558 -15.55 2.34 -6.89
CA ALA A 558 -15.66 0.95 -7.30
C ALA A 558 -15.68 0.02 -6.09
N GLY A 559 -14.70 0.13 -5.19
CA GLY A 559 -14.62 -0.69 -3.98
C GLY A 559 -15.86 -0.58 -3.11
N SER A 560 -16.38 0.63 -2.89
CA SER A 560 -17.59 0.86 -2.07
C SER A 560 -18.86 0.32 -2.74
N VAL A 561 -19.03 0.56 -4.05
CA VAL A 561 -20.17 0.05 -4.84
C VAL A 561 -20.14 -1.48 -4.90
N LEU A 562 -18.99 -2.05 -5.26
CA LEU A 562 -18.82 -3.49 -5.41
C LEU A 562 -18.96 -4.20 -4.06
N ALA A 563 -18.46 -3.64 -2.96
CA ALA A 563 -18.67 -4.19 -1.63
C ALA A 563 -20.16 -4.20 -1.22
N ALA A 564 -20.89 -3.11 -1.48
CA ALA A 564 -22.32 -3.04 -1.20
C ALA A 564 -23.12 -4.04 -2.05
N LEU A 565 -22.80 -4.15 -3.35
CA LEU A 565 -23.41 -5.15 -4.24
C LEU A 565 -23.06 -6.58 -3.80
N ALA A 566 -21.81 -6.84 -3.39
CA ALA A 566 -21.35 -8.12 -2.87
C ALA A 566 -22.12 -8.54 -1.60
N ALA A 567 -22.36 -7.59 -0.70
CA ALA A 567 -23.17 -7.78 0.50
C ALA A 567 -24.66 -7.98 0.17
N GLY A 568 -25.15 -7.52 -0.98
CA GLY A 568 -26.54 -7.71 -1.41
C GLY A 568 -27.41 -6.45 -1.35
N SER A 569 -26.81 -5.27 -1.22
CA SER A 569 -27.52 -3.99 -1.26
C SER A 569 -27.81 -3.52 -2.68
N GLY A 570 -28.89 -2.78 -2.87
CA GLY A 570 -28.99 -1.79 -3.95
C GLY A 570 -28.15 -0.56 -3.61
N VAL A 571 -27.63 0.12 -4.62
CA VAL A 571 -26.63 1.17 -4.46
C VAL A 571 -27.07 2.48 -5.12
N VAL A 572 -26.96 3.56 -4.36
CA VAL A 572 -27.07 4.93 -4.87
C VAL A 572 -25.70 5.58 -4.74
N LEU A 573 -25.04 5.82 -5.87
CA LEU A 573 -23.73 6.44 -5.94
C LEU A 573 -23.87 7.96 -6.12
N LYS A 574 -23.47 8.74 -5.11
CA LYS A 574 -23.39 10.21 -5.17
C LYS A 574 -21.91 10.63 -5.14
N PRO A 575 -21.23 10.76 -6.30
CA PRO A 575 -19.82 11.10 -6.35
C PRO A 575 -19.56 12.53 -5.86
N ALA A 576 -18.29 12.82 -5.54
CA ALA A 576 -17.84 14.19 -5.33
C ALA A 576 -18.08 15.04 -6.61
N PRO A 577 -18.49 16.32 -6.50
CA PRO A 577 -18.74 17.17 -7.66
C PRO A 577 -17.55 17.31 -8.62
N GLN A 578 -16.32 17.15 -8.11
CA GLN A 578 -15.10 17.22 -8.90
C GLN A 578 -14.80 15.93 -9.68
N ALA A 579 -15.54 14.84 -9.46
CA ALA A 579 -15.27 13.51 -10.02
C ALA A 579 -16.50 12.86 -10.69
N ARG A 580 -17.46 13.69 -11.16
CA ARG A 580 -18.76 13.23 -11.70
C ARG A 580 -18.57 12.34 -12.92
N ARG A 581 -17.70 12.74 -13.85
CA ARG A 581 -17.46 12.03 -15.11
C ARG A 581 -16.72 10.73 -14.87
N SER A 582 -15.76 10.72 -13.95
CA SER A 582 -15.02 9.51 -13.56
C SER A 582 -15.96 8.44 -13.00
N ALA A 583 -16.86 8.84 -12.09
CA ALA A 583 -17.90 7.95 -11.58
C ALA A 583 -18.88 7.50 -12.68
N ALA A 584 -19.21 8.38 -13.63
CA ALA A 584 -20.07 8.04 -14.77
C ALA A 584 -19.46 6.97 -15.67
N VAL A 585 -18.19 7.10 -16.06
CA VAL A 585 -17.48 6.08 -16.87
C VAL A 585 -17.36 4.75 -16.12
N LEU A 586 -17.14 4.79 -14.80
CA LEU A 586 -17.14 3.59 -13.97
C LEU A 586 -18.51 2.87 -13.99
N VAL A 587 -19.62 3.58 -13.74
CA VAL A 587 -20.93 2.93 -13.72
C VAL A 587 -21.36 2.42 -15.10
N GLU A 588 -20.97 3.09 -16.19
CA GLU A 588 -21.15 2.58 -17.54
C GLU A 588 -20.52 1.19 -17.69
N ALA A 589 -19.26 1.02 -17.27
CA ALA A 589 -18.57 -0.27 -17.31
C ALA A 589 -19.26 -1.33 -16.43
N LEU A 590 -19.77 -0.94 -15.25
CA LEU A 590 -20.50 -1.85 -14.37
C LEU A 590 -21.86 -2.27 -14.96
N TRP A 591 -22.57 -1.36 -15.62
CA TRP A 591 -23.82 -1.67 -16.31
C TRP A 591 -23.59 -2.60 -17.49
N ASP A 592 -22.54 -2.38 -18.27
CA ASP A 592 -22.13 -3.25 -19.38
C ASP A 592 -21.73 -4.66 -18.89
N ALA A 593 -21.19 -4.77 -17.67
CA ALA A 593 -20.91 -6.05 -17.02
C ALA A 593 -22.19 -6.83 -16.61
N GLY A 594 -23.35 -6.17 -16.65
CA GLY A 594 -24.64 -6.74 -16.30
C GLY A 594 -25.16 -6.36 -14.92
N VAL A 595 -24.59 -5.35 -14.25
CA VAL A 595 -25.21 -4.75 -13.06
C VAL A 595 -26.45 -3.96 -13.51
N PRO A 596 -27.66 -4.25 -12.99
CA PRO A 596 -28.87 -3.53 -13.39
C PRO A 596 -28.82 -2.03 -13.05
N GLN A 597 -29.23 -1.16 -13.96
CA GLN A 597 -29.29 0.30 -13.72
C GLN A 597 -30.28 0.68 -12.62
N ASP A 598 -31.34 -0.12 -12.43
CA ASP A 598 -32.31 0.04 -11.35
C ASP A 598 -31.83 -0.58 -10.03
N LEU A 599 -30.63 -1.19 -9.99
CA LEU A 599 -29.94 -1.66 -8.78
C LEU A 599 -28.79 -0.72 -8.40
N LEU A 600 -28.02 -0.25 -9.38
CA LEU A 600 -26.92 0.71 -9.23
C LEU A 600 -27.30 2.01 -9.94
N ALA A 601 -27.74 2.99 -9.16
CA ALA A 601 -28.11 4.32 -9.65
C ALA A 601 -27.01 5.34 -9.39
N LEU A 602 -26.56 6.04 -10.44
CA LEU A 602 -25.74 7.24 -10.31
C LEU A 602 -26.64 8.45 -10.09
N VAL A 603 -26.29 9.33 -9.15
CA VAL A 603 -27.02 10.58 -8.91
C VAL A 603 -26.08 11.79 -8.82
N ASP A 604 -26.46 12.88 -9.47
CA ASP A 604 -25.86 14.22 -9.30
C ASP A 604 -26.89 15.11 -8.58
N LEU A 605 -26.56 15.51 -7.35
CA LEU A 605 -27.45 16.21 -6.43
C LEU A 605 -26.82 17.52 -5.95
N ASP A 606 -27.65 18.55 -5.80
CA ASP A 606 -27.32 19.70 -4.92
C ASP A 606 -27.03 19.20 -3.50
N GLU A 607 -25.95 19.69 -2.90
CA GLU A 607 -25.45 19.15 -1.63
C GLU A 607 -26.29 19.57 -0.42
N GLU A 608 -26.87 20.78 -0.46
CA GLU A 608 -27.56 21.35 0.71
C GLU A 608 -28.96 20.77 0.91
N SER A 609 -29.75 20.69 -0.17
CA SER A 609 -31.16 20.29 -0.08
C SER A 609 -31.34 18.79 -0.32
N LEU A 610 -31.03 18.32 -1.52
CA LEU A 610 -31.25 16.93 -1.94
C LEU A 610 -30.20 15.97 -1.36
N GLY A 611 -28.95 16.41 -1.19
CA GLY A 611 -27.92 15.64 -0.51
C GLY A 611 -28.29 15.32 0.94
N ARG A 612 -28.78 16.31 1.69
CA ARG A 612 -29.33 16.09 3.03
C ARG A 612 -30.55 15.16 3.00
N ALA A 613 -31.49 15.42 2.09
CA ALA A 613 -32.69 14.58 1.95
C ALA A 613 -32.34 13.10 1.73
N LEU A 614 -31.38 12.80 0.85
CA LEU A 614 -30.88 11.46 0.59
C LEU A 614 -30.32 10.80 1.86
N VAL A 615 -29.43 11.46 2.59
CA VAL A 615 -28.77 10.89 3.78
C VAL A 615 -29.76 10.65 4.92
N THR A 616 -30.75 11.53 5.08
CA THR A 616 -31.78 11.41 6.13
C THR A 616 -32.94 10.52 5.77
N ASP A 617 -32.99 10.00 4.54
CA ASP A 617 -34.15 9.26 4.06
C ASP A 617 -34.34 7.93 4.82
N PRO A 618 -35.57 7.59 5.25
CA PRO A 618 -35.84 6.33 5.94
C PRO A 618 -35.60 5.07 5.09
N LEU A 619 -35.62 5.16 3.75
CA LEU A 619 -35.30 4.04 2.85
C LEU A 619 -33.80 3.76 2.76
N VAL A 620 -32.95 4.69 3.20
CA VAL A 620 -31.50 4.49 3.24
C VAL A 620 -31.12 3.79 4.53
N ASP A 621 -30.71 2.52 4.40
CA ASP A 621 -30.27 1.71 5.54
C ASP A 621 -28.85 2.06 5.98
N ARG A 622 -28.01 2.53 5.06
CA ARG A 622 -26.58 2.71 5.30
C ARG A 622 -25.94 3.74 4.38
N VAL A 623 -24.90 4.40 4.88
CA VAL A 623 -23.99 5.23 4.09
C VAL A 623 -22.57 4.68 4.21
N ILE A 624 -21.90 4.52 3.07
CA ILE A 624 -20.44 4.37 2.97
C ILE A 624 -19.88 5.72 2.52
N LEU A 625 -19.12 6.37 3.38
CA LEU A 625 -18.48 7.66 3.12
C LEU A 625 -16.97 7.44 2.99
N THR A 626 -16.35 8.14 2.06
CA THR A 626 -14.91 8.38 2.15
C THR A 626 -14.63 9.85 1.91
N GLY A 627 -14.05 10.52 2.90
CA GLY A 627 -13.97 11.98 2.91
C GLY A 627 -13.48 12.56 4.23
N SER A 628 -14.03 13.71 4.63
CA SER A 628 -13.60 14.38 5.87
C SER A 628 -14.35 13.85 7.09
N TYR A 629 -13.68 13.89 8.26
CA TYR A 629 -14.32 13.61 9.54
C TYR A 629 -15.48 14.59 9.81
N ASP A 630 -15.35 15.85 9.39
CA ASP A 630 -16.40 16.86 9.53
C ASP A 630 -17.65 16.51 8.72
N THR A 631 -17.51 15.90 7.54
CA THR A 631 -18.63 15.37 6.75
C THR A 631 -19.33 14.21 7.46
N ALA A 632 -18.56 13.28 8.04
CA ALA A 632 -19.13 12.18 8.83
C ALA A 632 -19.92 12.70 10.04
N LYS A 633 -19.37 13.70 10.73
CA LYS A 633 -20.04 14.41 11.83
C LYS A 633 -21.30 15.13 11.36
N LEU A 634 -21.25 15.78 10.20
CA LEU A 634 -22.40 16.46 9.62
C LEU A 634 -23.54 15.47 9.32
N PHE A 635 -23.25 14.33 8.70
CA PHE A 635 -24.25 13.31 8.40
C PHE A 635 -24.92 12.78 9.68
N ARG A 636 -24.14 12.46 10.72
CA ARG A 636 -24.70 12.05 12.02
C ARG A 636 -25.43 13.18 12.75
N SER A 637 -25.11 14.45 12.50
CA SER A 637 -25.87 15.57 13.07
C SER A 637 -27.29 15.66 12.49
N TRP A 638 -27.49 15.19 11.25
CA TRP A 638 -28.80 15.16 10.60
C TRP A 638 -29.61 13.93 10.99
N ARG A 639 -28.95 12.78 11.11
CA ARG A 639 -29.52 11.50 11.54
C ARG A 639 -28.56 10.83 12.54
N PRO A 640 -28.73 11.04 13.86
CA PRO A 640 -27.82 10.53 14.89
C PRO A 640 -27.59 9.02 14.82
N ASP A 641 -28.64 8.26 14.48
CA ASP A 641 -28.62 6.80 14.40
C ASP A 641 -28.23 6.25 13.02
N LEU A 642 -27.73 7.09 12.11
CA LEU A 642 -27.32 6.67 10.76
C LEU A 642 -26.24 5.57 10.82
N PRO A 643 -26.50 4.38 10.24
CA PRO A 643 -25.47 3.38 10.03
C PRO A 643 -24.44 3.89 9.02
N LEU A 644 -23.36 4.46 9.54
CA LEU A 644 -22.29 5.10 8.77
C LEU A 644 -21.00 4.31 8.95
N VAL A 645 -20.45 3.87 7.81
CA VAL A 645 -19.05 3.44 7.71
C VAL A 645 -18.33 4.57 6.97
N ALA A 646 -17.31 5.16 7.60
CA ALA A 646 -16.51 6.17 6.93
C ALA A 646 -15.02 5.94 7.08
N GLU A 647 -14.32 5.96 5.96
CA GLU A 647 -12.86 6.15 5.94
C GLU A 647 -12.58 7.65 5.80
N THR A 648 -11.78 8.18 6.70
CA THR A 648 -11.50 9.61 6.78
C THR A 648 -10.00 9.87 6.69
N SER A 649 -9.60 11.13 6.55
CA SER A 649 -8.20 11.48 6.26
C SER A 649 -7.21 11.04 7.36
N GLY A 650 -5.91 11.23 7.10
CA GLY A 650 -4.82 10.96 8.03
C GLY A 650 -3.87 12.15 8.17
N LYS A 651 -3.10 12.19 9.25
CA LYS A 651 -1.93 13.07 9.41
C LYS A 651 -0.68 12.21 9.58
N ASN A 652 -0.24 11.64 8.47
CA ASN A 652 0.70 10.51 8.49
C ASN A 652 2.16 10.97 8.58
N ALA A 653 2.98 10.14 9.22
CA ALA A 653 4.41 10.40 9.39
C ALA A 653 5.28 9.19 9.04
N ILE A 654 6.47 9.46 8.52
CA ILE A 654 7.56 8.48 8.39
C ILE A 654 8.65 8.81 9.42
N VAL A 655 9.00 7.85 10.28
CA VAL A 655 10.13 7.96 11.21
C VAL A 655 11.39 7.46 10.51
N VAL A 656 12.49 8.21 10.60
CA VAL A 656 13.79 7.80 10.03
C VAL A 656 14.83 7.77 11.14
N THR A 657 15.41 6.59 11.39
CA THR A 657 16.43 6.40 12.43
C THR A 657 17.84 6.42 11.84
N PRO A 658 18.90 6.56 12.67
CA PRO A 658 20.29 6.47 12.22
C PRO A 658 20.67 5.15 11.55
N HIS A 659 19.87 4.09 11.73
CA HIS A 659 20.07 2.76 11.15
C HIS A 659 19.37 2.60 9.79
N ALA A 660 18.71 3.64 9.27
CA ALA A 660 18.07 3.64 7.96
C ALA A 660 19.08 3.69 6.80
N ASP A 661 18.65 3.18 5.64
CA ASP A 661 19.23 3.59 4.36
C ASP A 661 18.63 4.95 3.96
N TYR A 662 19.46 5.99 3.93
CA TYR A 662 19.00 7.37 3.69
C TYR A 662 18.53 7.59 2.26
N ASP A 663 19.11 6.91 1.28
CA ASP A 663 18.77 7.11 -0.13
C ASP A 663 17.37 6.50 -0.38
N LEU A 664 17.13 5.30 0.14
CA LEU A 664 15.81 4.66 0.10
C LEU A 664 14.77 5.47 0.90
N ALA A 665 15.10 5.90 2.12
CA ALA A 665 14.20 6.72 2.93
C ALA A 665 13.78 8.01 2.23
N VAL A 666 14.72 8.72 1.58
CA VAL A 666 14.38 9.94 0.82
C VAL A 666 13.47 9.61 -0.37
N ALA A 667 13.76 8.57 -1.13
CA ALA A 667 12.92 8.16 -2.27
C ALA A 667 11.47 7.87 -1.82
N ASP A 668 11.31 7.12 -0.74
CA ASP A 668 10.01 6.75 -0.18
C ASP A 668 9.26 7.95 0.44
N ILE A 669 9.97 8.87 1.10
CA ILE A 669 9.41 10.13 1.62
C ILE A 669 8.88 10.98 0.48
N VAL A 670 9.67 11.19 -0.58
CA VAL A 670 9.27 12.02 -1.72
C VAL A 670 8.06 11.44 -2.43
N LYS A 671 8.08 10.13 -2.71
CA LYS A 671 6.93 9.42 -3.31
C LYS A 671 5.68 9.53 -2.43
N SER A 672 5.82 9.32 -1.12
CA SER A 672 4.68 9.33 -0.18
C SER A 672 4.13 10.72 0.10
N ALA A 673 4.96 11.76 0.07
CA ALA A 673 4.55 13.13 0.38
C ALA A 673 3.93 13.85 -0.83
N PHE A 674 4.45 13.59 -2.04
CA PHE A 674 4.14 14.39 -3.23
C PHE A 674 3.42 13.62 -4.34
N GLY A 675 3.31 12.28 -4.23
CA GLY A 675 2.45 11.50 -5.13
C GLY A 675 1.02 12.04 -5.14
N HIS A 676 0.46 12.23 -6.33
CA HIS A 676 -0.82 12.94 -6.55
C HIS A 676 -0.90 14.32 -5.85
N ALA A 677 0.21 15.07 -5.84
CA ALA A 677 0.34 16.37 -5.15
C ALA A 677 0.03 16.32 -3.65
N GLY A 678 0.28 15.18 -2.99
CA GLY A 678 -0.03 14.99 -1.57
C GLY A 678 -1.54 14.89 -1.26
N GLN A 679 -2.40 14.77 -2.27
CA GLN A 679 -3.86 14.65 -2.13
C GLN A 679 -4.27 13.19 -1.87
N LYS A 680 -3.59 12.53 -0.92
CA LYS A 680 -3.91 11.16 -0.49
C LYS A 680 -4.18 11.18 1.01
N CYS A 681 -5.20 10.45 1.45
CA CYS A 681 -5.43 10.26 2.89
C CYS A 681 -4.20 9.64 3.58
N SER A 682 -3.44 8.82 2.86
CA SER A 682 -2.19 8.19 3.29
C SER A 682 -0.92 9.03 3.06
N ALA A 683 -1.00 10.25 2.52
CA ALA A 683 0.19 11.02 2.16
C ALA A 683 1.07 11.29 3.41
N ALA A 684 2.40 11.20 3.22
CA ALA A 684 3.37 11.53 4.27
C ALA A 684 3.44 13.05 4.46
N SER A 685 2.64 13.56 5.40
CA SER A 685 2.64 14.98 5.79
C SER A 685 3.87 15.35 6.63
N LEU A 686 4.45 14.37 7.32
CA LEU A 686 5.52 14.56 8.29
C LEU A 686 6.64 13.55 8.06
N VAL A 687 7.87 13.99 8.31
CA VAL A 687 9.02 13.11 8.54
C VAL A 687 9.61 13.45 9.90
N ILE A 688 9.85 12.42 10.72
CA ILE A 688 10.40 12.57 12.07
C ILE A 688 11.81 11.97 12.06
N LEU A 689 12.82 12.83 12.16
CA LEU A 689 14.23 12.42 12.11
C LEU A 689 14.74 12.18 13.53
N VAL A 690 15.26 10.98 13.78
CA VAL A 690 15.76 10.58 15.10
C VAL A 690 17.26 10.83 15.22
N GLY A 691 17.67 11.48 16.29
CA GLY A 691 19.08 11.55 16.71
C GLY A 691 20.01 12.21 15.67
N SER A 692 20.99 11.46 15.17
CA SER A 692 22.02 12.00 14.26
C SER A 692 21.50 12.34 12.86
N VAL A 693 20.40 11.71 12.41
CA VAL A 693 19.81 11.96 11.08
C VAL A 693 19.36 13.40 10.93
N ALA A 694 18.82 14.01 12.00
CA ALA A 694 18.37 15.40 12.01
C ALA A 694 19.50 16.42 11.67
N ARG A 695 20.78 16.02 11.85
CA ARG A 695 21.96 16.85 11.53
C ARG A 695 22.68 16.37 10.26
N SER A 696 22.16 15.34 9.59
CA SER A 696 22.76 14.77 8.39
C SER A 696 22.63 15.71 7.21
N LYS A 697 23.76 16.27 6.77
CA LYS A 697 23.82 17.09 5.55
C LYS A 697 23.48 16.28 4.30
N ARG A 698 23.83 14.99 4.26
CA ARG A 698 23.55 14.09 3.14
C ARG A 698 22.04 13.90 2.98
N PHE A 699 21.36 13.48 4.04
CA PHE A 699 19.90 13.29 4.03
C PHE A 699 19.17 14.57 3.61
N ARG A 700 19.51 15.70 4.24
CA ARG A 700 18.93 17.01 3.90
C ARG A 700 19.18 17.40 2.43
N ALA A 701 20.41 17.20 1.93
CA ALA A 701 20.75 17.57 0.57
C ALA A 701 20.03 16.72 -0.47
N GLN A 702 19.93 15.41 -0.25
CA GLN A 702 19.19 14.50 -1.14
C GLN A 702 17.69 14.79 -1.12
N LEU A 703 17.10 15.01 0.06
CA LEU A 703 15.68 15.37 0.14
C LEU A 703 15.38 16.65 -0.65
N VAL A 704 16.17 17.71 -0.46
CA VAL A 704 16.02 18.96 -1.23
C VAL A 704 16.17 18.71 -2.72
N ASP A 705 17.20 17.96 -3.14
CA ASP A 705 17.46 17.72 -4.54
C ASP A 705 16.32 16.94 -5.20
N ALA A 706 15.89 15.83 -4.57
CA ALA A 706 14.78 15.02 -5.07
C ALA A 706 13.46 15.81 -5.16
N VAL A 707 13.13 16.60 -4.13
CA VAL A 707 11.90 17.41 -4.12
C VAL A 707 11.93 18.52 -5.18
N THR A 708 13.04 19.23 -5.32
CA THR A 708 13.16 20.32 -6.30
C THR A 708 13.26 19.84 -7.75
N SER A 709 13.46 18.54 -7.95
CA SER A 709 13.58 17.89 -9.26
C SER A 709 12.26 17.33 -9.80
N LEU A 710 11.20 17.30 -8.98
CA LEU A 710 9.88 16.83 -9.41
C LEU A 710 9.35 17.68 -10.57
N ARG A 711 9.04 17.04 -11.70
CA ARG A 711 8.35 17.68 -12.83
C ARG A 711 6.88 17.85 -12.48
N VAL A 712 6.48 19.10 -12.25
CA VAL A 712 5.12 19.49 -11.92
C VAL A 712 4.41 19.98 -13.18
N GLY A 713 3.24 19.43 -13.48
CA GLY A 713 2.53 19.69 -14.73
C GLY A 713 1.12 19.12 -14.74
N TYR A 714 0.47 19.23 -15.89
CA TYR A 714 -0.81 18.57 -16.15
C TYR A 714 -0.56 17.18 -16.76
N PRO A 715 -1.52 16.24 -16.64
CA PRO A 715 -1.30 14.85 -17.03
C PRO A 715 -1.35 14.59 -18.54
N ASP A 716 -1.68 15.60 -19.36
CA ASP A 716 -1.50 15.57 -20.82
C ASP A 716 -0.01 15.60 -21.22
N ASP A 717 0.87 16.06 -20.33
CA ASP A 717 2.32 15.84 -20.40
C ASP A 717 2.69 14.51 -19.67
N PRO A 718 3.07 13.45 -20.41
CA PRO A 718 3.39 12.15 -19.81
C PRO A 718 4.63 12.15 -18.90
N ALA A 719 5.43 13.22 -18.92
CA ALA A 719 6.60 13.36 -18.07
C ALA A 719 6.27 14.03 -16.73
N THR A 720 5.04 14.50 -16.55
CA THR A 720 4.55 15.02 -15.26
C THR A 720 4.66 13.94 -14.18
N ALA A 721 5.47 14.23 -13.15
CA ALA A 721 5.61 13.39 -11.97
C ALA A 721 4.61 13.78 -10.87
N MET A 722 4.25 15.07 -10.78
CA MET A 722 3.28 15.60 -9.83
C MET A 722 2.21 16.42 -10.56
N GLY A 723 0.96 15.95 -10.50
CA GLY A 723 -0.20 16.62 -11.10
C GLY A 723 -0.61 17.90 -10.35
N PRO A 724 -1.69 18.58 -10.81
CA PRO A 724 -2.23 19.76 -10.15
C PRO A 724 -3.01 19.41 -8.87
N LEU A 725 -3.27 20.42 -8.05
CA LEU A 725 -4.34 20.35 -7.06
C LEU A 725 -5.71 20.23 -7.76
N ILE A 726 -6.68 19.60 -7.11
CA ILE A 726 -8.03 19.48 -7.66
C ILE A 726 -8.68 20.86 -7.88
N GLU A 727 -8.43 21.78 -6.94
CA GLU A 727 -8.95 23.15 -6.91
C GLU A 727 -7.87 24.11 -6.42
N ALA A 728 -8.07 25.41 -6.64
CA ALA A 728 -7.16 26.41 -6.08
C ALA A 728 -7.17 26.35 -4.54
N PRO A 729 -6.01 26.41 -3.87
CA PRO A 729 -5.94 26.18 -2.43
C PRO A 729 -6.64 27.32 -1.67
N THR A 730 -7.44 26.96 -0.68
CA THR A 730 -8.10 27.89 0.25
C THR A 730 -7.87 27.44 1.70
N GLY A 731 -8.24 28.31 2.67
CA GLY A 731 -8.22 27.97 4.10
C GLY A 731 -6.90 27.37 4.58
N LYS A 732 -6.97 26.17 5.18
CA LYS A 732 -5.83 25.48 5.77
C LYS A 732 -4.72 25.16 4.75
N LEU A 733 -5.08 24.75 3.52
CA LEU A 733 -4.08 24.41 2.51
C LEU A 733 -3.37 25.65 1.98
N ALA A 734 -4.10 26.74 1.74
CA ALA A 734 -3.49 28.02 1.36
C ALA A 734 -2.48 28.47 2.43
N HIS A 735 -2.87 28.43 3.71
CA HIS A 735 -1.97 28.73 4.82
C HIS A 735 -0.73 27.82 4.83
N ALA A 736 -0.92 26.51 4.61
CA ALA A 736 0.18 25.56 4.57
C ALA A 736 1.11 25.72 3.37
N LEU A 737 0.70 26.42 2.31
CA LEU A 737 1.55 26.74 1.17
C LEU A 737 2.21 28.11 1.31
N THR A 738 1.64 29.05 2.06
CA THR A 738 2.13 30.45 2.06
C THR A 738 2.66 30.96 3.39
N SER A 739 2.46 30.25 4.50
CA SER A 739 2.71 30.80 5.84
C SER A 739 3.38 29.79 6.78
N LEU A 740 4.41 30.22 7.49
CA LEU A 740 5.19 29.39 8.42
C LEU A 740 4.76 29.61 9.88
N GLY A 741 4.84 28.56 10.69
CA GLY A 741 4.70 28.65 12.15
C GLY A 741 5.94 29.25 12.82
N GLY A 742 5.83 29.58 14.11
CA GLY A 742 6.97 30.08 14.89
C GLY A 742 8.08 29.03 14.98
N GLY A 743 9.31 29.39 14.57
CA GLY A 743 10.46 28.49 14.54
C GLY A 743 10.59 27.64 13.28
N GLU A 744 9.58 27.67 12.39
CA GLU A 744 9.63 26.99 11.10
C GLU A 744 10.35 27.83 10.04
N SER A 745 10.99 27.16 9.08
CA SER A 745 11.58 27.78 7.91
C SER A 745 11.34 26.93 6.66
N TRP A 746 11.34 27.54 5.48
CA TRP A 746 11.28 26.81 4.22
C TRP A 746 12.63 26.18 3.91
N LEU A 747 12.68 24.86 3.89
CA LEU A 747 13.76 24.11 3.27
C LEU A 747 13.59 24.09 1.75
N VAL A 748 12.35 23.97 1.28
CA VAL A 748 11.92 24.21 -0.09
C VAL A 748 10.63 25.02 -0.03
N GLU A 749 10.62 26.22 -0.60
CA GLU A 749 9.43 27.08 -0.61
C GLU A 749 8.52 26.71 -1.79
N PRO A 750 7.23 26.39 -1.54
CA PRO A 750 6.29 26.07 -2.61
C PRO A 750 5.93 27.34 -3.40
N ARG A 751 5.73 27.19 -4.71
CA ARG A 751 5.42 28.28 -5.63
C ARG A 751 4.23 27.93 -6.49
N ARG A 752 3.30 28.87 -6.66
CA ARG A 752 2.27 28.79 -7.69
C ARG A 752 2.93 28.89 -9.06
N LEU A 753 2.63 27.95 -9.95
CA LEU A 753 3.32 27.80 -11.24
C LEU A 753 2.52 28.34 -12.43
N ASP A 754 1.21 28.54 -12.28
CA ASP A 754 0.34 28.97 -13.39
C ASP A 754 -0.78 29.95 -12.97
N GLY A 755 -1.52 30.43 -13.97
CA GLY A 755 -2.66 31.32 -13.81
C GLY A 755 -3.90 30.66 -13.23
N THR A 756 -4.03 29.33 -13.27
CA THR A 756 -5.21 28.63 -12.70
C THR A 756 -5.19 28.62 -11.18
N GLY A 757 -3.99 28.65 -10.58
CA GLY A 757 -3.81 28.54 -9.13
C GLY A 757 -3.88 27.11 -8.60
N ARG A 758 -4.05 26.11 -9.48
CA ARG A 758 -4.04 24.69 -9.14
C ARG A 758 -2.64 24.08 -9.20
N LEU A 759 -1.75 24.62 -10.03
CA LEU A 759 -0.41 24.09 -10.19
C LEU A 759 0.56 24.72 -9.17
N TRP A 760 1.11 23.90 -8.27
CA TRP A 760 2.01 24.33 -7.20
C TRP A 760 3.25 23.44 -7.14
N SER A 761 4.43 24.02 -6.98
CA SER A 761 5.63 23.26 -6.65
C SER A 761 5.55 22.70 -5.22
N PRO A 762 6.22 21.57 -4.93
CA PRO A 762 6.24 21.01 -3.58
C PRO A 762 6.93 21.94 -2.57
N GLY A 763 6.50 21.86 -1.32
CA GLY A 763 7.07 22.60 -0.19
C GLY A 763 7.60 21.68 0.91
N VAL A 764 8.71 22.07 1.54
CA VAL A 764 9.30 21.35 2.69
C VAL A 764 9.61 22.35 3.79
N ARG A 765 9.03 22.12 4.97
CA ARG A 765 9.24 22.90 6.19
C ARG A 765 10.29 22.22 7.07
N GLU A 766 11.19 23.01 7.63
CA GLU A 766 12.15 22.57 8.65
C GLU A 766 11.81 23.25 9.99
N GLY A 767 11.95 22.51 11.09
CA GLY A 767 11.70 23.03 12.43
C GLY A 767 10.24 22.93 12.88
N VAL A 768 9.47 21.99 12.32
CA VAL A 768 8.08 21.76 12.77
C VAL A 768 8.12 21.28 14.23
N GLY A 769 7.59 22.12 15.12
CA GLY A 769 7.52 21.83 16.54
C GLY A 769 6.49 20.76 16.86
N GLU A 770 6.75 19.98 17.91
CA GLU A 770 5.75 19.10 18.47
C GLU A 770 4.50 19.89 18.90
N ASN A 771 3.32 19.33 18.63
CA ASN A 771 2.01 19.94 18.91
C ASN A 771 1.77 21.30 18.23
N SER A 772 2.59 21.66 17.24
CA SER A 772 2.35 22.85 16.42
C SER A 772 1.11 22.70 15.55
N TYR A 773 0.64 23.82 14.99
CA TYR A 773 -0.46 23.81 14.03
C TYR A 773 -0.17 22.89 12.83
N PHE A 774 1.06 22.89 12.30
CA PHE A 774 1.43 22.03 11.17
C PHE A 774 1.48 20.55 11.56
N HIS A 775 1.93 20.24 12.79
CA HIS A 775 1.96 18.87 13.31
C HIS A 775 0.55 18.27 13.41
N LEU A 776 -0.41 19.04 13.94
CA LEU A 776 -1.74 18.52 14.29
C LEU A 776 -2.81 18.71 13.21
N THR A 777 -2.54 19.50 12.15
CA THR A 777 -3.52 19.80 11.10
C THR A 777 -3.20 19.08 9.80
N GLU A 778 -4.18 18.37 9.27
CA GLU A 778 -4.11 17.72 7.96
C GLU A 778 -4.44 18.71 6.82
N PHE A 779 -3.59 18.82 5.79
CA PHE A 779 -3.67 19.87 4.76
C PHE A 779 -4.05 19.39 3.36
N PHE A 780 -3.86 18.10 3.03
CA PHE A 780 -4.23 17.50 1.75
C PHE A 780 -3.62 18.20 0.52
N GLY A 781 -2.30 18.39 0.53
CA GLY A 781 -1.57 19.03 -0.57
C GLY A 781 -0.05 18.84 -0.47
N PRO A 782 0.75 19.44 -1.38
CA PRO A 782 2.14 19.05 -1.61
C PRO A 782 3.09 19.75 -0.62
N VAL A 783 2.91 19.52 0.68
CA VAL A 783 3.70 20.11 1.76
C VAL A 783 4.13 19.07 2.80
N LEU A 784 5.45 18.96 3.00
CA LEU A 784 6.08 18.07 3.98
C LEU A 784 6.65 18.86 5.16
N GLY A 785 6.44 18.39 6.39
CA GLY A 785 7.06 18.96 7.59
C GLY A 785 8.13 18.06 8.19
N ILE A 786 9.31 18.62 8.48
CA ILE A 786 10.40 17.92 9.18
C ILE A 786 10.34 18.24 10.67
N MET A 787 10.19 17.18 11.47
CA MET A 787 10.28 17.19 12.92
C MET A 787 11.56 16.48 13.37
N HIS A 788 12.08 16.85 14.54
CA HIS A 788 13.26 16.24 15.13
C HIS A 788 12.92 15.61 16.47
N ALA A 789 13.32 14.34 16.65
CA ALA A 789 13.18 13.60 17.90
C ALA A 789 14.56 13.18 18.43
N MET A 790 14.71 13.13 19.76
CA MET A 790 15.97 12.70 20.37
C MET A 790 16.11 11.19 20.37
N THR A 791 15.02 10.47 20.64
CA THR A 791 14.96 9.01 20.65
C THR A 791 13.80 8.48 19.78
N LEU A 792 13.74 7.17 19.58
CA LEU A 792 12.65 6.54 18.84
C LEU A 792 11.32 6.63 19.60
N GLU A 793 11.34 6.52 20.93
CA GLU A 793 10.16 6.70 21.79
C GLU A 793 9.57 8.10 21.65
N ASP A 794 10.41 9.14 21.62
CA ASP A 794 9.97 10.50 21.32
C ASP A 794 9.31 10.60 19.94
N ALA A 795 9.90 9.95 18.93
CA ALA A 795 9.35 9.96 17.58
C ALA A 795 7.99 9.25 17.50
N ILE A 796 7.83 8.10 18.17
CA ILE A 796 6.56 7.37 18.26
C ILE A 796 5.52 8.22 18.97
N ARG A 797 5.89 8.86 20.08
CA ARG A 797 5.02 9.77 20.83
C ARG A 797 4.54 10.94 19.97
N MET A 798 5.42 11.55 19.18
CA MET A 798 5.06 12.59 18.22
C MET A 798 4.13 12.04 17.13
N GLN A 799 4.46 10.90 16.51
CA GLN A 799 3.65 10.24 15.48
C GLN A 799 2.22 9.92 15.97
N ASN A 800 2.08 9.45 17.22
CA ASN A 800 0.79 9.10 17.83
C ASN A 800 0.00 10.30 18.34
N ALA A 801 0.62 11.47 18.54
CA ALA A 801 -0.05 12.64 19.12
C ALA A 801 -1.09 13.29 18.20
N THR A 802 -1.14 12.92 16.92
CA THR A 802 -2.20 13.38 16.01
C THR A 802 -3.54 12.71 16.34
N ASP A 803 -4.65 13.38 16.05
CA ASP A 803 -6.02 12.84 16.20
C ASP A 803 -6.32 11.69 15.21
N TYR A 804 -5.38 11.38 14.32
CA TYR A 804 -5.51 10.42 13.23
C TYR A 804 -4.59 9.22 13.44
N GLY A 805 -4.92 8.11 12.77
CA GLY A 805 -4.17 6.87 12.86
C GLY A 805 -4.33 6.02 11.61
N LEU A 806 -4.11 6.60 10.43
CA LEU A 806 -4.31 5.91 9.16
C LEU A 806 -3.07 5.13 8.72
N THR A 807 -2.02 5.83 8.29
CA THR A 807 -0.75 5.21 7.87
C THR A 807 0.43 5.71 8.70
N ALA A 808 1.40 4.84 8.95
CA ALA A 808 2.63 5.17 9.66
C ALA A 808 3.82 4.42 9.05
N GLY A 809 4.96 5.09 8.92
CA GLY A 809 6.18 4.52 8.34
C GLY A 809 7.35 4.51 9.31
N LEU A 810 8.22 3.51 9.17
CA LEU A 810 9.54 3.42 9.82
C LEU A 810 10.61 3.06 8.78
N HIS A 811 11.67 3.86 8.71
CA HIS A 811 12.92 3.44 8.08
C HIS A 811 13.95 3.12 9.16
N SER A 812 14.31 1.85 9.27
CA SER A 812 15.35 1.31 10.15
C SER A 812 15.75 -0.10 9.71
N LEU A 813 17.04 -0.42 9.78
CA LEU A 813 17.58 -1.77 9.59
C LEU A 813 17.88 -2.48 10.92
N HIS A 814 17.32 -2.01 12.03
CA HIS A 814 17.55 -2.54 13.38
C HIS A 814 16.29 -3.24 13.93
N ALA A 815 16.40 -4.52 14.27
CA ALA A 815 15.26 -5.34 14.71
C ALA A 815 14.61 -4.83 16.01
N ASP A 816 15.40 -4.41 17.01
CA ASP A 816 14.83 -3.89 18.28
C ASP A 816 14.06 -2.57 18.07
N GLU A 817 14.49 -1.73 17.13
CA GLU A 817 13.76 -0.49 16.80
C GLU A 817 12.43 -0.82 16.12
N LEU A 818 12.42 -1.83 15.23
CA LEU A 818 11.21 -2.36 14.62
C LEU A 818 10.25 -2.92 15.67
N ALA A 819 10.73 -3.74 16.61
CA ALA A 819 9.91 -4.33 17.66
C ALA A 819 9.26 -3.27 18.54
N LEU A 820 10.05 -2.29 19.02
CA LEU A 820 9.54 -1.18 19.82
C LEU A 820 8.48 -0.37 19.06
N TRP A 821 8.73 -0.08 17.78
CA TRP A 821 7.81 0.68 16.95
C TRP A 821 6.50 -0.08 16.71
N LEU A 822 6.55 -1.38 16.36
CA LEU A 822 5.36 -2.21 16.12
C LEU A 822 4.47 -2.40 17.35
N ASP A 823 5.05 -2.38 18.55
CA ASP A 823 4.30 -2.51 19.82
C ASP A 823 3.58 -1.19 20.20
N SER A 824 4.17 -0.04 19.83
CA SER A 824 3.75 1.26 20.35
C SER A 824 3.05 2.17 19.33
N VAL A 825 3.22 1.97 18.02
CA VAL A 825 2.64 2.85 17.01
C VAL A 825 1.12 2.70 16.89
N GLU A 826 0.41 3.82 16.75
CA GLU A 826 -1.05 3.87 16.71
C GLU A 826 -1.62 4.23 15.34
N ALA A 827 -1.46 3.32 14.38
CA ALA A 827 -2.06 3.45 13.04
C ALA A 827 -2.58 2.12 12.49
N GLY A 828 -3.55 2.19 11.58
CA GLY A 828 -4.15 1.02 10.97
C GLY A 828 -3.27 0.34 9.92
N ASN A 829 -2.47 1.09 9.17
CA ASN A 829 -1.56 0.56 8.14
C ASN A 829 -0.11 0.97 8.46
N LEU A 830 0.75 -0.02 8.67
CA LEU A 830 2.14 0.14 9.05
C LEU A 830 3.05 -0.26 7.89
N TYR A 831 4.08 0.54 7.62
CA TYR A 831 5.04 0.27 6.54
C TYR A 831 6.47 0.41 7.04
N VAL A 832 7.34 -0.54 6.68
CA VAL A 832 8.73 -0.59 7.15
C VAL A 832 9.67 -0.69 5.96
N ASN A 833 10.62 0.25 5.88
CA ASN A 833 11.61 0.38 4.80
C ASN A 833 10.99 0.45 3.40
N ARG A 834 9.87 1.18 3.29
CA ARG A 834 9.14 1.47 2.06
C ARG A 834 8.21 2.68 2.25
N GLY A 835 7.69 3.23 1.16
CA GLY A 835 6.66 4.26 1.18
C GLY A 835 5.35 3.82 1.86
N ILE A 836 4.57 4.79 2.36
CA ILE A 836 3.34 4.57 3.15
C ILE A 836 2.05 4.69 2.33
N THR A 837 2.15 4.73 1.00
CA THR A 837 1.03 4.92 0.06
C THR A 837 0.99 3.80 -0.98
N GLY A 838 -0.14 3.65 -1.68
CA GLY A 838 -0.31 2.59 -2.67
C GLY A 838 -0.59 1.23 -2.02
N ALA A 839 -1.49 1.21 -1.05
CA ALA A 839 -1.96 -0.04 -0.46
C ALA A 839 -2.65 -0.88 -1.55
N ILE A 840 -2.29 -2.15 -1.63
CA ILE A 840 -2.83 -3.10 -2.60
C ILE A 840 -3.88 -3.95 -1.88
N VAL A 841 -5.04 -4.17 -2.51
CA VAL A 841 -6.14 -4.99 -1.99
C VAL A 841 -5.62 -6.36 -1.57
N ARG A 842 -6.12 -6.88 -0.44
CA ARG A 842 -5.61 -8.07 0.26
C ARG A 842 -4.17 -7.95 0.75
N ARG A 843 -3.20 -7.36 0.06
CA ARG A 843 -1.82 -7.27 0.57
C ARG A 843 -1.73 -6.37 1.79
N GLN A 844 -2.29 -5.16 1.70
CA GLN A 844 -2.36 -4.22 2.81
C GLN A 844 -3.79 -3.68 2.96
N PRO A 845 -4.75 -4.48 3.48
CA PRO A 845 -6.12 -4.02 3.70
C PRO A 845 -6.11 -2.63 4.35
N PHE A 846 -6.87 -1.70 3.77
CA PHE A 846 -6.70 -0.28 4.04
C PHE A 846 -7.78 0.26 4.96
N GLY A 847 -7.37 0.96 6.01
CA GLY A 847 -8.27 1.65 6.93
C GLY A 847 -7.60 2.05 8.23
N GLY A 848 -8.10 3.12 8.85
CA GLY A 848 -7.42 3.78 9.95
C GLY A 848 -7.99 3.51 11.34
N TRP A 849 -7.35 4.11 12.35
CA TRP A 849 -7.82 4.21 13.72
C TRP A 849 -8.13 5.67 14.07
N LYS A 850 -8.61 5.91 15.30
CA LYS A 850 -8.94 7.26 15.80
C LYS A 850 -9.89 7.96 14.84
N ARG A 851 -9.67 9.24 14.50
CA ARG A 851 -10.50 9.99 13.55
C ARG A 851 -10.27 9.64 12.07
N SER A 852 -9.47 8.63 11.75
CA SER A 852 -9.31 8.12 10.38
C SER A 852 -10.36 7.06 10.01
N SER A 853 -11.20 6.63 10.95
CA SER A 853 -12.29 5.68 10.71
C SER A 853 -13.51 6.03 11.56
N VAL A 854 -14.71 5.83 11.01
CA VAL A 854 -16.01 5.93 11.69
C VAL A 854 -16.79 4.63 11.50
N GLY A 855 -17.36 4.11 12.58
CA GLY A 855 -18.11 2.85 12.58
C GLY A 855 -17.26 1.66 13.00
N GLY A 856 -17.53 0.47 12.43
CA GLY A 856 -16.92 -0.79 12.86
C GLY A 856 -15.41 -0.89 12.66
N GLY A 857 -14.83 -0.07 11.77
CA GLY A 857 -13.38 -0.01 11.52
C GLY A 857 -12.80 -1.25 10.82
N SER A 858 -13.61 -1.95 10.01
CA SER A 858 -13.16 -3.01 9.11
C SER A 858 -12.52 -2.40 7.87
N LYS A 859 -11.35 -2.89 7.48
CA LYS A 859 -10.56 -2.33 6.39
C LYS A 859 -11.14 -2.66 5.01
N ALA A 860 -11.15 -1.68 4.11
CA ALA A 860 -11.42 -1.92 2.70
C ALA A 860 -10.37 -2.87 2.11
N GLY A 861 -10.81 -3.81 1.27
CA GLY A 861 -9.95 -4.86 0.71
C GLY A 861 -9.49 -5.88 1.75
N GLY A 862 -10.09 -5.87 2.95
CA GLY A 862 -9.82 -6.80 4.04
C GLY A 862 -10.90 -7.88 4.18
N PRO A 863 -10.63 -8.94 4.97
CA PRO A 863 -11.50 -10.11 5.06
C PRO A 863 -12.87 -9.81 5.71
N ASN A 864 -13.00 -8.73 6.48
CA ASN A 864 -14.22 -8.43 7.24
C ASN A 864 -15.07 -7.31 6.65
N HIS A 865 -14.65 -6.68 5.56
CA HIS A 865 -15.34 -5.50 5.04
C HIS A 865 -16.82 -5.78 4.77
N LEU A 866 -17.13 -6.89 4.08
CA LEU A 866 -18.52 -7.28 3.77
C LEU A 866 -19.34 -7.64 5.01
N ILE A 867 -18.71 -8.23 6.04
CA ILE A 867 -19.38 -8.64 7.29
C ILE A 867 -20.01 -7.43 7.98
N GLY A 868 -19.37 -6.27 7.86
CA GLY A 868 -19.83 -5.01 8.43
C GLY A 868 -20.94 -4.31 7.65
N LEU A 869 -21.24 -4.70 6.40
CA LEU A 869 -22.14 -3.96 5.48
C LEU A 869 -23.63 -4.36 5.57
N GLY A 870 -23.97 -5.30 6.43
CA GLY A 870 -25.34 -5.69 6.74
C GLY A 870 -25.57 -5.87 8.23
N SER A 871 -26.55 -6.69 8.56
CA SER A 871 -26.81 -7.15 9.93
C SER A 871 -26.72 -8.68 10.00
N TRP A 872 -26.70 -9.21 11.22
CA TRP A 872 -26.59 -10.64 11.47
C TRP A 872 -27.72 -11.10 12.38
N LYS A 873 -28.25 -12.29 12.12
CA LYS A 873 -29.21 -12.97 13.00
C LYS A 873 -28.65 -14.33 13.43
N PRO A 874 -28.94 -14.80 14.65
CA PRO A 874 -28.53 -16.13 15.06
C PRO A 874 -29.21 -17.18 14.18
N SER A 875 -28.44 -18.17 13.72
CA SER A 875 -28.96 -19.32 12.98
C SER A 875 -29.24 -20.47 13.97
N PRO A 876 -30.42 -21.11 13.93
CA PRO A 876 -30.76 -22.19 14.84
C PRO A 876 -29.90 -23.42 14.57
N ALA A 877 -29.05 -23.79 15.53
CA ALA A 877 -28.31 -25.04 15.49
C ALA A 877 -29.04 -26.14 16.29
N ARG A 878 -28.88 -27.39 15.87
CA ARG A 878 -29.41 -28.55 16.63
C ARG A 878 -28.69 -28.64 17.99
N PRO A 879 -29.39 -28.95 19.09
CA PRO A 879 -28.76 -29.21 20.38
C PRO A 879 -27.71 -30.31 20.24
N SER A 880 -26.52 -30.11 20.81
CA SER A 880 -25.48 -31.13 20.81
C SER A 880 -25.81 -32.24 21.80
N SER A 881 -25.55 -33.50 21.45
CA SER A 881 -25.68 -34.64 22.37
C SER A 881 -24.53 -34.74 23.38
N THR A 882 -23.53 -33.85 23.31
CA THR A 882 -22.34 -33.84 24.17
C THR A 882 -22.12 -32.47 24.81
N LEU A 883 -21.95 -32.43 26.13
CA LEU A 883 -21.87 -31.20 26.94
C LEU A 883 -20.44 -30.83 27.40
N HIS A 884 -19.40 -31.30 26.72
CA HIS A 884 -18.03 -31.04 27.17
C HIS A 884 -17.56 -29.60 26.91
N LEU A 885 -16.66 -29.11 27.78
CA LEU A 885 -15.95 -27.82 27.64
C LEU A 885 -14.50 -27.99 27.15
N ARG A 886 -14.14 -29.19 26.66
CA ARG A 886 -12.78 -29.47 26.17
C ARG A 886 -12.43 -28.56 24.99
N GLY A 887 -11.19 -28.06 24.99
CA GLY A 887 -10.63 -27.23 23.93
C GLY A 887 -10.78 -25.72 24.14
N LEU A 888 -11.51 -25.27 25.17
CA LEU A 888 -11.66 -23.85 25.51
C LEU A 888 -10.46 -23.33 26.33
N ASP A 889 -10.13 -22.04 26.18
CA ASP A 889 -9.28 -21.29 27.11
C ASP A 889 -9.78 -21.48 28.56
N ASP A 890 -8.85 -21.63 29.50
CA ASP A 890 -9.17 -21.94 30.89
C ASP A 890 -10.09 -20.91 31.54
N ARG A 891 -9.98 -19.62 31.18
CA ARG A 891 -10.86 -18.58 31.74
C ARG A 891 -12.26 -18.69 31.18
N ALA A 892 -12.38 -18.91 29.87
CA ALA A 892 -13.69 -19.12 29.24
C ALA A 892 -14.37 -20.35 29.86
N ARG A 893 -13.61 -21.44 30.08
CA ARG A 893 -14.12 -22.64 30.75
C ARG A 893 -14.57 -22.37 32.19
N GLN A 894 -13.71 -21.77 33.02
CA GLN A 894 -14.04 -21.44 34.42
C GLN A 894 -15.23 -20.48 34.52
N PHE A 895 -15.31 -19.49 33.63
CA PHE A 895 -16.45 -18.56 33.54
C PHE A 895 -17.76 -19.28 33.23
N ILE A 896 -17.75 -20.21 32.28
CA ILE A 896 -18.93 -21.02 31.92
C ILE A 896 -19.35 -21.93 33.08
N GLU A 897 -18.39 -22.55 33.77
CA GLU A 897 -18.64 -23.35 34.98
C GLU A 897 -19.25 -22.51 36.12
N ALA A 898 -18.76 -21.28 36.33
CA ALA A 898 -19.29 -20.34 37.32
C ALA A 898 -20.72 -19.87 36.99
N ALA A 899 -21.07 -19.74 35.71
CA ALA A 899 -22.39 -19.35 35.24
C ALA A 899 -23.41 -20.50 35.23
N GLN A 900 -22.97 -21.76 35.18
CA GLN A 900 -23.81 -22.93 34.90
C GLN A 900 -25.04 -23.05 35.81
N SER A 901 -24.88 -22.85 37.12
CA SER A 901 -25.98 -23.00 38.08
C SER A 901 -27.07 -21.92 37.97
N SER A 902 -26.80 -20.85 37.22
CA SER A 902 -27.67 -19.69 37.07
C SER A 902 -28.33 -19.61 35.70
N LEU A 903 -28.09 -20.58 34.82
CA LEU A 903 -28.61 -20.62 33.45
C LEU A 903 -29.58 -21.80 33.25
N GLN A 904 -30.60 -21.59 32.43
CA GLN A 904 -31.39 -22.68 31.87
C GLN A 904 -30.54 -23.49 30.86
N TYR A 905 -30.96 -24.72 30.56
CA TYR A 905 -30.21 -25.61 29.67
C TYR A 905 -29.93 -24.96 28.31
N GLU A 906 -30.91 -24.27 27.74
CA GLU A 906 -30.80 -23.61 26.43
C GLU A 906 -29.78 -22.47 26.44
N GLN A 907 -29.77 -21.66 27.50
CA GLN A 907 -28.82 -20.56 27.69
C GLN A 907 -27.41 -21.09 27.93
N PHE A 908 -27.28 -22.16 28.72
CA PHE A 908 -26.00 -22.82 28.96
C PHE A 908 -25.43 -23.46 27.68
N ASP A 909 -26.26 -24.17 26.90
CA ASP A 909 -25.82 -24.80 25.65
C ASP A 909 -25.47 -23.76 24.59
N LEU A 910 -26.23 -22.64 24.51
CA LEU A 910 -25.86 -21.48 23.69
C LEU A 910 -24.47 -20.97 24.10
N LEU A 911 -24.28 -20.60 25.35
CA LEU A 911 -23.02 -20.05 25.87
C LEU A 911 -21.83 -20.99 25.55
N ARG A 912 -21.99 -22.29 25.84
CA ARG A 912 -20.96 -23.30 25.59
C ARG A 912 -20.61 -23.44 24.11
N ARG A 913 -21.59 -23.68 23.23
CA ARG A 913 -21.33 -23.88 21.78
C ARG A 913 -20.68 -22.65 21.17
N SER A 914 -21.10 -21.49 21.63
CA SER A 914 -20.58 -20.25 21.09
C SER A 914 -19.16 -19.96 21.58
N ALA A 915 -18.81 -20.32 22.83
CA ALA A 915 -17.43 -20.27 23.29
C ALA A 915 -16.51 -21.21 22.50
N LEU A 916 -17.00 -22.39 22.06
CA LEU A 916 -16.24 -23.27 21.16
C LEU A 916 -16.05 -22.64 19.78
N SER A 917 -17.08 -21.97 19.25
CA SER A 917 -16.98 -21.23 18.00
C SER A 917 -16.00 -20.05 18.11
N ASP A 918 -15.98 -19.34 19.24
CA ASP A 918 -15.01 -18.28 19.51
C ASP A 918 -13.60 -18.82 19.52
N GLN A 919 -13.38 -19.91 20.26
CA GLN A 919 -12.07 -20.51 20.37
C GLN A 919 -11.53 -20.94 19.00
N LEU A 920 -12.39 -21.48 18.14
CA LEU A 920 -12.03 -21.82 16.76
C LEU A 920 -11.65 -20.55 15.99
N ALA A 921 -12.53 -19.53 15.96
CA ALA A 921 -12.27 -18.28 15.25
C ALA A 921 -11.01 -17.56 15.77
N TRP A 922 -10.75 -17.62 17.07
CA TRP A 922 -9.52 -17.10 17.67
C TRP A 922 -8.29 -17.88 17.20
N SER A 923 -8.35 -19.21 17.20
CA SER A 923 -7.23 -20.06 16.79
C SER A 923 -6.90 -20.00 15.30
N THR A 924 -7.86 -19.65 14.44
CA THR A 924 -7.69 -19.69 12.99
C THR A 924 -7.63 -18.32 12.31
N GLU A 925 -8.20 -17.27 12.93
CA GLU A 925 -8.33 -15.94 12.32
C GLU A 925 -7.83 -14.84 13.24
N PHE A 926 -8.43 -14.69 14.42
CA PHE A 926 -8.25 -13.46 15.21
C PHE A 926 -7.01 -13.45 16.11
N GLY A 927 -6.56 -14.61 16.56
CA GLY A 927 -5.41 -14.77 17.44
C GLY A 927 -4.10 -15.08 16.73
N VAL A 928 -4.07 -14.98 15.39
CA VAL A 928 -2.92 -15.32 14.54
C VAL A 928 -2.49 -14.09 13.74
N VAL A 929 -1.18 -13.96 13.52
CA VAL A 929 -0.62 -13.03 12.55
C VAL A 929 -0.32 -13.81 11.28
N THR A 930 -0.91 -13.41 10.16
CA THR A 930 -0.81 -14.14 8.89
C THR A 930 -0.18 -13.25 7.83
N ASP A 931 0.83 -13.75 7.13
CA ASP A 931 1.23 -13.15 5.85
C ASP A 931 0.18 -13.53 4.81
N ILE A 932 -0.73 -12.60 4.51
CA ILE A 932 -1.94 -12.93 3.73
C ILE A 932 -1.69 -12.97 2.22
N SER A 933 -0.49 -12.62 1.77
CA SER A 933 -0.14 -12.57 0.34
C SER A 933 1.13 -13.32 -0.04
N GLU A 934 2.04 -13.58 0.91
CA GLU A 934 3.23 -14.43 0.72
C GLU A 934 4.09 -14.02 -0.49
N VAL A 935 4.25 -12.71 -0.72
CA VAL A 935 5.00 -12.15 -1.86
C VAL A 935 6.51 -12.48 -1.77
N GLY A 936 6.99 -12.88 -0.59
CA GLY A 936 8.36 -13.33 -0.33
C GLY A 936 9.35 -12.18 -0.15
N VAL A 937 9.41 -11.27 -1.12
CA VAL A 937 10.25 -10.06 -1.08
C VAL A 937 9.66 -8.95 -0.19
N GLU A 938 8.41 -9.12 0.19
CA GLU A 938 7.64 -8.22 1.04
C GLU A 938 6.74 -9.06 1.94
N ARG A 939 6.87 -8.89 3.26
CA ARG A 939 6.00 -9.55 4.23
C ARG A 939 4.76 -8.70 4.44
N ASN A 940 3.59 -9.27 4.16
CA ASN A 940 2.31 -8.55 4.17
C ASN A 940 1.39 -9.15 5.23
N LEU A 941 1.59 -8.68 6.45
CA LEU A 941 1.02 -9.27 7.65
C LEU A 941 -0.29 -8.60 7.99
N PHE A 942 -1.24 -9.41 8.42
CA PHE A 942 -2.51 -8.96 8.94
C PHE A 942 -2.71 -9.50 10.34
N ARG A 943 -3.07 -8.61 11.27
CA ARG A 943 -3.31 -8.95 12.67
C ARG A 943 -4.50 -8.20 13.24
N TYR A 944 -4.98 -8.71 14.38
CA TYR A 944 -6.04 -8.09 15.15
C TYR A 944 -5.51 -7.66 16.52
N LEU A 945 -5.83 -6.43 16.91
CA LEU A 945 -5.49 -5.88 18.22
C LEU A 945 -6.76 -5.71 19.04
N ARG A 946 -6.69 -6.10 20.31
CA ARG A 946 -7.79 -5.90 21.28
C ARG A 946 -8.06 -4.42 21.53
N VAL A 947 -9.34 -4.09 21.75
CA VAL A 947 -9.78 -2.73 22.12
C VAL A 947 -10.68 -2.76 23.36
N PRO A 948 -10.67 -1.70 24.19
CA PRO A 948 -11.66 -1.53 25.26
C PRO A 948 -13.08 -1.41 24.69
N ILE A 949 -14.05 -1.99 25.39
CA ILE A 949 -15.46 -2.00 24.96
C ILE A 949 -16.40 -1.77 26.15
N ALA A 950 -17.52 -1.09 25.91
CA ALA A 950 -18.64 -1.06 26.85
C ALA A 950 -19.71 -2.07 26.42
N LEU A 951 -20.14 -2.92 27.34
CA LEU A 951 -21.23 -3.89 27.15
C LEU A 951 -22.47 -3.37 27.86
N ARG A 952 -23.61 -3.35 27.18
CA ARG A 952 -24.91 -2.96 27.77
C ARG A 952 -25.92 -4.08 27.60
N LEU A 953 -26.43 -4.65 28.69
CA LEU A 953 -27.64 -5.45 28.67
C LEU A 953 -28.86 -4.54 28.84
N ALA A 954 -29.70 -4.47 27.81
CA ALA A 954 -30.92 -3.66 27.78
C ALA A 954 -31.96 -4.12 28.82
N ASP A 955 -32.94 -3.27 29.12
CA ASP A 955 -34.04 -3.64 30.00
C ASP A 955 -34.88 -4.78 29.37
N GLY A 956 -34.94 -5.92 30.07
CA GLY A 956 -35.61 -7.13 29.56
C GLY A 956 -34.76 -8.01 28.64
N GLY A 957 -33.46 -7.74 28.53
CA GLY A 957 -32.52 -8.60 27.79
C GLY A 957 -32.22 -9.93 28.49
N ASP A 958 -31.65 -10.88 27.74
CA ASP A 958 -31.35 -12.23 28.23
C ASP A 958 -29.96 -12.32 28.89
N LEU A 959 -29.90 -12.94 30.07
CA LEU A 959 -28.64 -13.13 30.80
C LEU A 959 -27.66 -14.04 30.04
N GLY A 960 -28.15 -15.10 29.38
CA GLY A 960 -27.33 -16.01 28.60
C GLY A 960 -26.63 -15.32 27.44
N GLU A 961 -27.33 -14.42 26.75
CA GLU A 961 -26.77 -13.57 25.69
C GLU A 961 -25.70 -12.60 26.22
N LEU A 962 -25.89 -11.99 27.39
CA LEU A 962 -24.86 -11.15 28.00
C LEU A 962 -23.62 -11.97 28.33
N LEU A 963 -23.78 -13.12 29.01
CA LEU A 963 -22.66 -13.97 29.39
C LEU A 963 -21.93 -14.51 28.16
N ARG A 964 -22.64 -14.78 27.07
CA ARG A 964 -22.07 -15.15 25.76
C ARG A 964 -21.08 -14.09 25.25
N VAL A 965 -21.47 -12.81 25.29
CA VAL A 965 -20.64 -11.68 24.85
C VAL A 965 -19.48 -11.44 25.82
N VAL A 966 -19.71 -11.61 27.13
CA VAL A 966 -18.64 -11.55 28.15
C VAL A 966 -17.60 -12.65 27.93
N ALA A 967 -18.02 -13.88 27.60
CA ALA A 967 -17.09 -14.97 27.29
C ALA A 967 -16.19 -14.65 26.09
N ALA A 968 -16.74 -14.00 25.05
CA ALA A 968 -15.96 -13.51 23.91
C ALA A 968 -14.91 -12.48 24.36
N GLY A 969 -15.30 -11.49 25.17
CA GLY A 969 -14.38 -10.48 25.71
C GLY A 969 -13.29 -11.03 26.64
N LEU A 970 -13.59 -12.11 27.38
CA LEU A 970 -12.59 -12.83 28.18
C LEU A 970 -11.56 -13.53 27.28
N LEU A 971 -11.99 -14.17 26.18
CA LEU A 971 -11.08 -14.82 25.23
C LEU A 971 -10.16 -13.80 24.55
N THR A 972 -10.71 -12.67 24.08
CA THR A 972 -9.91 -11.61 23.45
C THR A 972 -9.04 -10.84 24.44
N ARG A 973 -9.26 -11.02 25.74
CA ARG A 973 -8.61 -10.28 26.83
C ARG A 973 -8.81 -8.77 26.68
N SER A 974 -10.01 -8.36 26.26
CA SER A 974 -10.38 -6.95 26.10
C SER A 974 -10.86 -6.38 27.43
N ARG A 975 -10.53 -5.12 27.70
CA ARG A 975 -11.07 -4.40 28.86
C ARG A 975 -12.57 -4.12 28.65
N MET A 976 -13.40 -4.51 29.61
CA MET A 976 -14.86 -4.39 29.52
C MET A 976 -15.45 -3.46 30.60
N ASP A 977 -16.31 -2.52 30.21
CA ASP A 977 -17.24 -1.81 31.12
C ASP A 977 -18.63 -2.40 30.93
N ILE A 978 -19.11 -3.18 31.89
CA ILE A 978 -20.37 -3.94 31.82
C ILE A 978 -21.46 -3.16 32.55
N SER A 979 -22.46 -2.72 31.81
CA SER A 979 -23.70 -2.14 32.33
C SER A 979 -24.85 -3.12 32.11
N THR A 980 -25.65 -3.37 33.15
CA THR A 980 -26.73 -4.37 33.08
C THR A 980 -27.99 -3.88 33.80
N SER A 981 -29.15 -4.23 33.24
CA SER A 981 -30.46 -3.98 33.83
C SER A 981 -30.78 -4.93 35.00
N ILE A 982 -30.05 -6.04 35.12
CA ILE A 982 -30.20 -7.06 36.17
C ILE A 982 -28.87 -7.37 36.89
N PRO A 983 -28.88 -7.74 38.18
CA PRO A 983 -27.67 -8.17 38.87
C PRO A 983 -27.05 -9.43 38.24
N LEU A 984 -25.71 -9.46 38.12
CA LEU A 984 -25.00 -10.68 37.72
C LEU A 984 -24.96 -11.70 38.86
N PRO A 985 -24.91 -13.02 38.56
CA PRO A 985 -24.80 -14.06 39.59
C PRO A 985 -23.54 -13.87 40.46
N PRO A 986 -23.60 -14.16 41.78
CA PRO A 986 -22.46 -13.96 42.69
C PRO A 986 -21.17 -14.68 42.25
N ARG A 987 -21.28 -15.95 41.80
CA ARG A 987 -20.12 -16.71 41.31
C ARG A 987 -19.51 -16.12 40.04
N VAL A 988 -20.33 -15.49 39.20
CA VAL A 988 -19.84 -14.78 38.01
C VAL A 988 -19.12 -13.50 38.42
N LEU A 989 -19.66 -12.75 39.38
CA LEU A 989 -19.00 -11.55 39.92
C LEU A 989 -17.68 -11.88 40.63
N GLU A 990 -17.63 -12.95 41.42
CA GLU A 990 -16.41 -13.45 42.06
C GLU A 990 -15.36 -13.81 41.02
N MET A 991 -15.73 -14.54 39.95
CA MET A 991 -14.81 -14.88 38.87
C MET A 991 -14.29 -13.65 38.13
N LEU A 992 -15.17 -12.68 37.80
CA LEU A 992 -14.77 -11.44 37.13
C LEU A 992 -13.93 -10.51 38.02
N GLY A 993 -14.05 -10.64 39.34
CA GLY A 993 -13.31 -9.86 40.34
C GLY A 993 -12.09 -10.57 40.94
N GLY A 994 -11.73 -11.77 40.46
CA GLY A 994 -10.67 -12.60 41.04
C GLY A 994 -9.25 -12.04 40.85
N ASP A 995 -8.32 -12.47 41.71
CA ASP A 995 -6.94 -12.00 41.79
C ASP A 995 -6.17 -12.16 40.46
N GLU A 996 -6.44 -13.22 39.68
CA GLU A 996 -5.79 -13.44 38.36
C GLU A 996 -6.07 -12.31 37.35
N LEU A 997 -7.27 -11.73 37.35
CA LEU A 997 -7.62 -10.60 36.47
C LEU A 997 -7.08 -9.26 37.03
N ALA A 998 -6.90 -9.18 38.34
CA ALA A 998 -6.34 -8.02 39.03
C ALA A 998 -4.82 -7.90 38.82
N GLU A 999 -4.09 -9.01 38.83
CA GLU A 999 -2.64 -9.07 38.58
C GLU A 999 -2.27 -8.59 37.16
N MET A 1000 -3.17 -8.75 36.18
CA MET A 1000 -2.98 -8.31 34.80
C MET A 1000 -3.28 -6.81 34.56
N ALA A 1001 -3.34 -6.00 35.62
CA ALA A 1001 -3.45 -4.53 35.62
C ALA A 1001 -4.36 -3.95 34.53
N GLY A 1002 -5.68 -4.08 34.68
CA GLY A 1002 -6.67 -3.35 33.87
C GLY A 1002 -7.73 -4.21 33.17
N LEU A 1003 -7.77 -5.52 33.41
CA LEU A 1003 -8.77 -6.43 32.85
C LEU A 1003 -9.98 -6.71 33.74
N VAL A 1004 -9.93 -6.34 35.03
CA VAL A 1004 -11.10 -6.45 35.94
C VAL A 1004 -12.26 -5.62 35.38
N PRO A 1005 -13.37 -6.25 34.96
CA PRO A 1005 -14.49 -5.52 34.38
C PRO A 1005 -15.15 -4.63 35.43
N LYS A 1006 -15.48 -3.40 35.05
CA LYS A 1006 -16.35 -2.58 35.87
C LYS A 1006 -17.79 -3.05 35.63
N VAL A 1007 -18.49 -3.47 36.68
CA VAL A 1007 -19.90 -3.89 36.57
C VAL A 1007 -20.80 -2.86 37.25
N VAL A 1008 -21.78 -2.34 36.52
CA VAL A 1008 -22.78 -1.39 37.03
C VAL A 1008 -24.18 -1.92 36.74
N VAL A 1009 -25.02 -1.99 37.77
CA VAL A 1009 -26.45 -2.33 37.63
C VAL A 1009 -27.24 -1.03 37.54
N GLU A 1010 -27.86 -0.77 36.40
CA GLU A 1010 -28.58 0.47 36.09
C GLU A 1010 -29.64 0.22 34.99
N SER A 1011 -30.75 0.96 35.01
CA SER A 1011 -31.78 0.88 33.95
C SER A 1011 -31.33 1.57 32.66
N ASP A 1012 -32.06 1.34 31.55
CA ASP A 1012 -31.73 1.97 30.27
C ASP A 1012 -31.71 3.51 30.38
N ALA A 1013 -32.68 4.09 31.11
CA ALA A 1013 -32.76 5.53 31.33
C ALA A 1013 -31.55 6.09 32.12
N GLN A 1014 -31.10 5.38 33.15
CA GLN A 1014 -29.93 5.77 33.94
C GLN A 1014 -28.64 5.70 33.11
N TRP A 1015 -28.50 4.63 32.33
CA TRP A 1015 -27.36 4.43 31.46
C TRP A 1015 -27.29 5.47 30.34
N LEU A 1016 -28.41 5.79 29.68
CA LEU A 1016 -28.48 6.84 28.67
C LEU A 1016 -28.13 8.22 29.26
N ALA A 1017 -28.57 8.53 30.48
CA ALA A 1017 -28.16 9.76 31.17
C ALA A 1017 -26.65 9.78 31.47
N ARG A 1018 -26.06 8.62 31.80
CA ARG A 1018 -24.61 8.46 31.97
C ARG A 1018 -23.86 8.67 30.65
N ALA A 1019 -24.40 8.16 29.54
CA ALA A 1019 -23.87 8.36 28.19
C ALA A 1019 -23.90 9.85 27.79
N ALA A 1020 -25.04 10.51 27.95
CA ALA A 1020 -25.21 11.94 27.65
C ALA A 1020 -24.31 12.84 28.50
N ALA A 1021 -23.97 12.42 29.71
CA ALA A 1021 -23.01 13.11 30.58
C ALA A 1021 -21.53 12.83 30.23
N GLY A 1022 -21.23 12.09 29.14
CA GLY A 1022 -19.88 11.76 28.72
C GLY A 1022 -19.13 10.78 29.64
N ARG A 1023 -19.85 10.00 30.46
CA ARG A 1023 -19.26 9.08 31.46
C ARG A 1023 -19.09 7.65 30.95
N ILE A 1024 -19.32 7.41 29.65
CA ILE A 1024 -18.94 6.19 28.94
C ILE A 1024 -17.78 6.56 28.03
N THR A 1025 -16.58 6.04 28.33
CA THR A 1025 -15.34 6.45 27.66
C THR A 1025 -14.87 5.45 26.60
N ALA A 1026 -15.58 4.33 26.42
CA ALA A 1026 -15.26 3.36 25.38
C ALA A 1026 -15.72 3.89 24.01
N SER A 1027 -14.84 3.80 22.99
CA SER A 1027 -15.16 4.14 21.60
C SER A 1027 -16.01 3.07 20.91
N ARG A 1028 -16.24 1.93 21.57
CA ARG A 1028 -17.09 0.84 21.07
C ARG A 1028 -18.08 0.40 22.13
N ILE A 1029 -19.33 0.25 21.71
CA ILE A 1029 -20.44 -0.13 22.59
C ILE A 1029 -21.18 -1.32 21.96
N ARG A 1030 -21.29 -2.42 22.69
CA ARG A 1030 -22.07 -3.60 22.30
C ARG A 1030 -23.34 -3.66 23.15
N ILE A 1031 -24.50 -3.54 22.50
CA ILE A 1031 -25.81 -3.60 23.15
C ILE A 1031 -26.39 -5.02 23.00
N VAL A 1032 -26.85 -5.61 24.08
CA VAL A 1032 -27.46 -6.95 24.15
C VAL A 1032 -28.94 -6.80 24.50
N GLY A 1033 -29.82 -7.47 23.74
CA GLY A 1033 -31.27 -7.47 23.99
C GLY A 1033 -32.07 -6.30 23.39
N ASP A 1034 -31.51 -5.54 22.45
CA ASP A 1034 -32.22 -4.43 21.76
C ASP A 1034 -33.16 -4.96 20.66
N ILE A 1035 -34.20 -5.70 21.05
CA ILE A 1035 -35.18 -6.28 20.13
C ILE A 1035 -36.48 -5.46 20.18
N VAL A 1036 -36.74 -4.68 19.14
CA VAL A 1036 -38.08 -4.14 18.86
C VAL A 1036 -38.87 -5.22 18.10
N SER A 1037 -39.84 -5.83 18.78
CA SER A 1037 -40.77 -6.77 18.16
C SER A 1037 -41.80 -6.01 17.31
N ASP A 1038 -41.66 -6.05 15.98
CA ASP A 1038 -42.70 -5.67 15.03
C ASP A 1038 -43.83 -6.71 14.99
N ARG A 1039 -44.54 -6.86 16.11
CA ARG A 1039 -45.82 -7.58 16.17
C ARG A 1039 -46.74 -6.89 17.16
N VAL A 1040 -47.60 -6.02 16.64
CA VAL A 1040 -48.92 -5.81 17.23
C VAL A 1040 -49.76 -7.01 16.80
N ASP A 1041 -49.73 -8.09 17.59
CA ASP A 1041 -50.70 -9.16 17.43
C ASP A 1041 -52.08 -8.61 17.83
N ALA A 1042 -52.83 -8.17 16.82
CA ALA A 1042 -54.22 -7.83 16.96
C ALA A 1042 -55.05 -9.11 17.09
N PHE A 1043 -55.30 -9.61 18.30
CA PHE A 1043 -56.47 -10.46 18.56
C PHE A 1043 -56.93 -10.45 20.03
N ALA A 1044 -58.26 -10.46 20.17
CA ALA A 1044 -59.10 -10.78 21.34
C ALA A 1044 -59.47 -9.65 22.32
N SER A 1045 -60.52 -8.90 21.97
CA SER A 1045 -61.43 -8.28 22.94
C SER A 1045 -62.26 -9.37 23.65
N PRO A 1046 -62.53 -9.22 24.97
CA PRO A 1046 -63.77 -9.68 25.55
C PRO A 1046 -64.61 -8.49 26.05
N GLN A 1047 -65.88 -8.51 25.70
CA GLN A 1047 -66.91 -7.55 26.07
C GLN A 1047 -67.16 -7.52 27.59
N GLY A 1048 -67.30 -6.30 28.13
CA GLY A 1048 -68.40 -5.88 29.02
C GLY A 1048 -68.49 -6.40 30.46
N ARG A 1049 -68.38 -5.48 31.43
CA ARG A 1049 -69.41 -5.24 32.47
C ARG A 1049 -69.09 -3.99 33.33
N THR A 1050 -70.16 -3.43 33.86
CA THR A 1050 -70.39 -2.05 34.33
C THR A 1050 -70.25 -1.83 35.85
N GLY A 1051 -69.55 -0.74 36.26
CA GLY A 1051 -69.76 0.17 37.43
C GLY A 1051 -69.82 -0.36 38.88
N PRO A 1052 -69.89 0.52 39.93
CA PRO A 1052 -69.69 1.98 39.99
C PRO A 1052 -68.79 2.47 41.17
N SER A 1053 -68.66 3.80 41.28
CA SER A 1053 -67.87 4.63 42.21
C SER A 1053 -68.36 4.66 43.67
N LEU A 1054 -67.52 5.17 44.60
CA LEU A 1054 -67.91 5.93 45.81
C LEU A 1054 -66.72 6.71 46.40
N GLY A 1055 -67.02 7.84 47.06
CA GLY A 1055 -66.15 9.00 47.33
C GLY A 1055 -65.44 9.08 48.71
N PRO A 1056 -65.11 10.30 49.21
CA PRO A 1056 -63.93 10.57 50.04
C PRO A 1056 -64.22 10.96 51.52
N GLY A 1057 -63.18 11.00 52.37
CA GLY A 1057 -63.12 11.95 53.51
C GLY A 1057 -62.33 11.57 54.78
N ILE A 1058 -61.65 12.61 55.33
CA ILE A 1058 -61.39 12.96 56.77
C ILE A 1058 -60.11 12.34 57.41
N GLU A 1059 -59.02 13.08 57.62
CA GLU A 1059 -58.67 14.10 58.66
C GLU A 1059 -58.51 13.57 60.12
N ALA A 1060 -57.29 13.70 60.70
CA ALA A 1060 -56.99 14.47 61.93
C ALA A 1060 -55.73 14.01 62.73
N VAL A 1061 -54.81 14.98 62.96
CA VAL A 1061 -54.19 15.42 64.25
C VAL A 1061 -53.38 14.39 65.09
N ILE A 1062 -52.03 14.41 65.10
CA ILE A 1062 -51.05 15.20 65.92
C ILE A 1062 -51.28 15.14 67.45
N ASP A 1063 -50.33 14.55 68.21
CA ASP A 1063 -49.44 15.22 69.19
C ASP A 1063 -48.66 14.18 70.03
N ALA A 1064 -47.39 13.92 69.71
CA ALA A 1064 -46.18 14.27 70.48
C ALA A 1064 -46.20 14.12 72.02
N ARG A 1065 -45.23 13.36 72.54
CA ARG A 1065 -44.10 13.89 73.35
C ARG A 1065 -43.09 12.80 73.75
N ASN A 1066 -41.84 13.10 73.40
CA ASN A 1066 -40.58 12.90 74.16
C ASN A 1066 -40.17 11.49 74.61
N ALA A 1067 -38.91 11.06 74.52
CA ALA A 1067 -37.67 11.63 74.00
C ALA A 1067 -36.61 10.53 74.06
N THR A 1068 -35.71 10.42 73.08
CA THR A 1068 -34.26 10.35 73.30
C THR A 1068 -33.48 10.46 71.99
N ARG A 1069 -32.34 11.15 72.08
CA ARG A 1069 -31.41 11.54 71.00
C ARG A 1069 -30.64 10.35 70.43
N SER A 1070 -30.39 10.34 69.11
CA SER A 1070 -29.03 10.36 68.53
C SER A 1070 -29.07 10.21 66.99
N PHE A 1071 -28.54 11.23 66.30
CA PHE A 1071 -27.83 11.22 65.01
C PHE A 1071 -28.45 10.51 63.79
N THR A 1072 -29.27 11.26 63.04
CA THR A 1072 -29.10 11.53 61.58
C THR A 1072 -29.98 12.76 61.29
N ASP A 1073 -29.51 13.73 60.48
CA ASP A 1073 -30.35 14.48 59.52
C ASP A 1073 -29.61 15.67 58.90
N VAL A 1074 -29.29 15.51 57.61
CA VAL A 1074 -29.75 16.41 56.52
C VAL A 1074 -30.05 15.43 55.36
N VAL A 1075 -31.26 14.85 55.20
CA VAL A 1075 -32.58 15.42 54.82
C VAL A 1075 -32.48 16.29 53.58
N THR A 1076 -33.23 16.13 52.49
CA THR A 1076 -33.99 15.06 51.83
C THR A 1076 -34.55 15.74 50.58
N GLY A 1077 -34.88 14.97 49.55
CA GLY A 1077 -35.76 15.44 48.49
C GLY A 1077 -36.16 14.30 47.56
N LEU A 1078 -37.30 13.65 47.89
CA LEU A 1078 -38.18 12.86 47.01
C LEU A 1078 -37.59 11.53 46.48
N THR A 1079 -38.21 10.35 46.50
CA THR A 1079 -39.43 9.75 47.09
C THR A 1079 -39.30 8.25 46.80
N ARG A 1080 -39.69 7.38 47.74
CA ARG A 1080 -39.74 5.91 47.54
C ARG A 1080 -40.90 5.52 46.61
N GLY A 1081 -40.57 4.73 45.58
CA GLY A 1081 -41.21 3.45 45.28
C GLY A 1081 -42.65 3.45 44.79
N SER A 1082 -42.85 3.76 43.50
CA SER A 1082 -43.80 2.97 42.72
C SER A 1082 -43.09 1.68 42.28
N THR A 1083 -43.81 0.57 42.22
CA THR A 1083 -43.40 -0.63 41.49
C THR A 1083 -43.29 -0.26 40.01
N GLY A 1084 -42.14 0.28 39.60
CA GLY A 1084 -41.90 0.77 38.26
C GLY A 1084 -41.76 -0.38 37.29
N LYS A 1085 -42.83 -0.69 36.56
CA LYS A 1085 -42.69 -1.35 35.26
C LYS A 1085 -41.74 -0.50 34.40
N PRO A 1086 -40.82 -1.09 33.63
CA PRO A 1086 -39.99 -0.34 32.70
C PRO A 1086 -40.90 0.51 31.80
N ILE A 1087 -40.71 1.83 31.83
CA ILE A 1087 -41.40 2.73 30.90
C ILE A 1087 -40.66 2.55 29.55
N PRO A 1088 -41.34 2.09 28.48
CA PRO A 1088 -40.68 1.94 27.19
C PRO A 1088 -40.18 3.29 26.70
N LEU A 1089 -38.99 3.33 26.10
CA LEU A 1089 -38.54 4.50 25.34
C LEU A 1089 -39.53 4.71 24.19
N GLN A 1090 -40.30 5.81 24.20
CA GLN A 1090 -41.35 6.09 23.23
C GLN A 1090 -41.07 7.39 22.47
N ARG A 1091 -41.34 7.39 21.16
CA ARG A 1091 -41.42 8.62 20.36
C ARG A 1091 -42.69 9.39 20.73
N ALA A 1092 -42.79 10.65 20.30
CA ALA A 1092 -43.98 11.49 20.47
C ALA A 1092 -45.26 10.89 19.83
N ASP A 1093 -45.11 9.93 18.90
CA ASP A 1093 -46.19 9.18 18.25
C ASP A 1093 -46.57 7.86 18.96
N GLY A 1094 -45.90 7.52 20.07
CA GLY A 1094 -46.15 6.30 20.86
C GLY A 1094 -45.39 5.05 20.43
N SER A 1095 -44.57 5.10 19.36
CA SER A 1095 -43.74 3.96 18.92
C SER A 1095 -42.50 3.75 19.81
N ARG A 1096 -42.08 2.49 20.01
CA ARG A 1096 -40.92 2.14 20.85
C ARG A 1096 -39.61 2.43 20.10
N ILE A 1097 -38.72 3.21 20.69
CA ILE A 1097 -37.40 3.54 20.12
C ILE A 1097 -36.40 2.42 20.46
N PRO A 1098 -35.64 1.87 19.49
CA PRO A 1098 -34.52 0.99 19.78
C PRO A 1098 -33.50 1.68 20.69
N LEU A 1099 -32.93 0.96 21.65
CA LEU A 1099 -31.95 1.50 22.59
C LEU A 1099 -30.72 2.05 21.85
N ALA A 1100 -30.32 1.43 20.74
CA ALA A 1100 -29.24 1.91 19.88
C ALA A 1100 -29.50 3.32 19.32
N SER A 1101 -30.72 3.59 18.83
CA SER A 1101 -31.09 4.93 18.33
C SER A 1101 -31.14 5.95 19.46
N ALA A 1102 -31.73 5.59 20.60
CA ALA A 1102 -31.75 6.48 21.78
C ALA A 1102 -30.35 6.79 22.32
N LEU A 1103 -29.44 5.83 22.27
CA LEU A 1103 -28.03 6.03 22.61
C LEU A 1103 -27.35 6.96 21.61
N ALA A 1104 -27.57 6.77 20.31
CA ALA A 1104 -27.00 7.63 19.30
C ALA A 1104 -27.45 9.09 19.47
N GLU A 1105 -28.71 9.33 19.82
CA GLU A 1105 -29.24 10.65 20.21
C GLU A 1105 -28.59 11.18 21.50
N ALA A 1106 -28.47 10.35 22.54
CA ALA A 1106 -27.84 10.73 23.80
C ALA A 1106 -26.36 11.13 23.63
N LEU A 1107 -25.67 10.52 22.67
CA LEU A 1107 -24.29 10.84 22.27
C LEU A 1107 -24.21 12.01 21.28
N GLY A 1108 -25.34 12.61 20.88
CA GLY A 1108 -25.40 13.69 19.90
C GLY A 1108 -24.89 13.29 18.51
N GLY A 1109 -24.98 12.01 18.15
CA GLY A 1109 -24.46 11.48 16.90
C GLY A 1109 -22.93 11.46 16.81
N ALA A 1110 -22.20 11.39 17.93
CA ALA A 1110 -20.74 11.38 17.94
C ALA A 1110 -20.14 10.31 16.98
N PRO A 1111 -19.34 10.70 15.97
CA PRO A 1111 -18.71 9.74 15.04
C PRO A 1111 -17.65 8.84 15.70
N ASP A 1112 -17.09 9.28 16.83
CA ASP A 1112 -16.02 8.57 17.56
C ASP A 1112 -16.51 7.28 18.24
N VAL A 1113 -17.83 7.05 18.28
CA VAL A 1113 -18.43 5.88 18.92
C VAL A 1113 -19.05 4.95 17.88
N ALA A 1114 -18.61 3.69 17.90
CA ALA A 1114 -19.20 2.60 17.16
C ALA A 1114 -20.22 1.84 18.04
N ILE A 1115 -21.47 1.76 17.57
CA ILE A 1115 -22.56 1.07 18.26
C ILE A 1115 -22.83 -0.25 17.53
N PHE A 1116 -22.70 -1.36 18.25
CA PHE A 1116 -22.98 -2.71 17.78
C PHE A 1116 -24.26 -3.21 18.45
N ALA A 1117 -25.36 -3.25 17.69
CA ALA A 1117 -26.70 -3.56 18.21
C ALA A 1117 -27.39 -4.75 17.51
N ASN A 1118 -26.70 -5.46 16.61
CA ASN A 1118 -27.24 -6.68 16.00
C ASN A 1118 -27.60 -7.72 17.08
N PRO A 1119 -28.59 -8.59 16.86
CA PRO A 1119 -28.85 -9.74 17.73
C PRO A 1119 -27.57 -10.52 18.06
N VAL A 1120 -27.45 -11.03 19.29
CA VAL A 1120 -26.29 -11.83 19.69
C VAL A 1120 -26.26 -13.13 18.88
N THR A 1121 -25.10 -13.47 18.34
CA THR A 1121 -24.94 -14.69 17.55
C THR A 1121 -24.06 -15.72 18.27
N PRO A 1122 -24.27 -17.02 18.02
CA PRO A 1122 -23.33 -18.03 18.48
C PRO A 1122 -22.01 -18.04 17.68
N SER A 1123 -21.93 -17.29 16.57
CA SER A 1123 -20.77 -17.30 15.67
C SER A 1123 -19.63 -16.44 16.19
N GLY A 1124 -18.51 -17.07 16.55
CA GLY A 1124 -17.30 -16.33 16.94
C GLY A 1124 -16.73 -15.47 15.81
N ARG A 1125 -16.99 -15.83 14.55
CA ARG A 1125 -16.55 -15.06 13.37
C ARG A 1125 -17.15 -13.66 13.32
N VAL A 1126 -18.30 -13.45 13.95
CA VAL A 1126 -19.04 -12.19 14.02
C VAL A 1126 -18.88 -11.55 15.40
N GLU A 1127 -19.10 -12.31 16.48
CA GLU A 1127 -19.22 -11.76 17.84
C GLU A 1127 -17.89 -11.31 18.45
N LEU A 1128 -16.73 -11.75 17.90
CA LEU A 1128 -15.40 -11.29 18.34
C LEU A 1128 -15.00 -9.93 17.73
N LEU A 1129 -15.55 -9.54 16.58
CA LEU A 1129 -15.15 -8.32 15.85
C LEU A 1129 -15.31 -7.02 16.67
N PRO A 1130 -16.37 -6.81 17.48
CA PRO A 1130 -16.50 -5.61 18.31
C PRO A 1130 -15.31 -5.40 19.26
N PHE A 1131 -14.64 -6.48 19.68
CA PHE A 1131 -13.52 -6.47 20.61
C PHE A 1131 -12.16 -6.24 19.95
N LEU A 1132 -12.11 -6.17 18.61
CA LEU A 1132 -10.87 -6.19 17.83
C LEU A 1132 -10.82 -5.06 16.80
N ARG A 1133 -9.63 -4.48 16.62
CA ARG A 1133 -9.32 -3.58 15.50
C ARG A 1133 -8.28 -4.25 14.61
N GLU A 1134 -8.47 -4.12 13.30
CA GLU A 1134 -7.56 -4.69 12.31
C GLU A 1134 -6.30 -3.82 12.15
N GLN A 1135 -5.18 -4.46 11.82
CA GLN A 1135 -3.95 -3.79 11.45
C GLN A 1135 -3.24 -4.54 10.32
N SER A 1136 -2.78 -3.77 9.34
CA SER A 1136 -1.98 -4.27 8.23
C SER A 1136 -0.53 -3.80 8.42
N ILE A 1137 0.44 -4.69 8.27
CA ILE A 1137 1.86 -4.40 8.43
C ILE A 1137 2.57 -4.89 7.18
N SER A 1138 3.27 -3.99 6.49
CA SER A 1138 4.04 -4.33 5.31
C SER A 1138 5.50 -4.01 5.51
N ILE A 1139 6.36 -5.02 5.36
CA ILE A 1139 7.79 -4.94 5.63
C ILE A 1139 8.55 -5.38 4.38
N THR A 1140 9.44 -4.51 3.89
CA THR A 1140 10.41 -4.91 2.87
C THR A 1140 11.29 -6.03 3.41
N ASN A 1141 11.23 -7.20 2.77
CA ASN A 1141 11.89 -8.42 3.24
C ASN A 1141 13.21 -8.69 2.49
N HIS A 1142 13.84 -7.64 1.96
CA HIS A 1142 15.10 -7.73 1.25
C HIS A 1142 15.97 -6.50 1.48
N ARG A 1143 17.26 -6.62 1.19
CA ARG A 1143 18.22 -5.52 1.02
C ARG A 1143 18.82 -5.64 -0.37
N PHE A 1144 18.49 -4.69 -1.24
CA PHE A 1144 18.88 -4.72 -2.66
C PHE A 1144 18.56 -6.06 -3.37
N GLY A 1145 17.39 -6.64 -3.06
CA GLY A 1145 16.88 -7.89 -3.61
C GLY A 1145 17.34 -9.16 -2.90
N ASN A 1146 18.35 -9.09 -2.03
CA ASN A 1146 18.77 -10.22 -1.20
C ASN A 1146 17.86 -10.33 0.03
N PRO A 1147 17.28 -11.51 0.35
CA PRO A 1147 16.42 -11.68 1.52
C PRO A 1147 17.10 -11.27 2.83
N ILE A 1148 16.34 -10.74 3.78
CA ILE A 1148 16.84 -10.38 5.12
C ILE A 1148 15.92 -10.92 6.23
N ALA A 1149 16.48 -11.21 7.39
CA ALA A 1149 15.76 -11.72 8.56
C ALA A 1149 15.32 -10.62 9.54
N LEU A 1150 15.10 -9.39 9.08
CA LEU A 1150 14.87 -8.21 9.94
C LEU A 1150 13.70 -8.38 10.92
N SER A 1151 12.71 -9.18 10.55
CA SER A 1151 11.44 -9.28 11.26
C SER A 1151 11.12 -10.71 11.76
N ASP A 1152 12.05 -11.65 11.58
CA ASP A 1152 11.82 -13.08 11.88
C ASP A 1152 11.66 -13.34 13.39
N ASP A 1153 12.40 -12.61 14.22
CA ASP A 1153 12.33 -12.70 15.69
C ASP A 1153 11.37 -11.66 16.32
N VAL A 1154 10.68 -10.86 15.50
CA VAL A 1154 9.84 -9.72 15.97
C VAL A 1154 8.34 -10.02 15.89
N ILE A 1155 7.89 -10.78 14.89
CA ILE A 1155 6.47 -10.93 14.52
C ILE A 1155 5.84 -12.19 15.10
#